data_AF-A0A5Y8SNN8-F1
#
_entry.id   AF-A0A5Y8SNN8-F1
#
_cell.length_a   1.000
_cell.length_b   1.000
_cell.length_c   1.000
_cell.angle_alpha   90.00
_cell.angle_beta   90.00
_cell.angle_gamma   90.00
#
_symmetry.space_group_name_H-M   'P 1'
#
loop_
_entity.id
_entity.type
_entity.pdbx_description
1 polymer ?
#
loop_
_entity_poly.entity_id
_entity_poly.type
_entity_poly.pdbx_seq_one_letter_code
_entity_poly.pdbx_strand_id
1 'polypeptide(L)'
;MMKETLEKILNTLEKCCEKTHQIDKSEGKSEDEIKKILSEVLSINEQNIFTPSRKETNEIIEKIKGKEDFRQRDDLFSSDEKWYLVCGKEDSKIDISLYNNKVKKIPCNVIFNNCNIDLHIDESKGVKKDNTETIKNHLYFYNCAFEKGLIKLTNIIFEKTLTFNQCNIESEVQIYKNRFSSHLVFRDCYDKQSKKITSLDLQENKFEGYLFIKNCAIEKINLWKNKFKNRCYFMDSVFGNKNNENIKLNFSNAHFEDNAYFNNSEFYSYADFHECEFEKIACFYGVKLHKIPNFSACYFKEQKAANLINVDIDKLDFKSVEKYIEDNYKDESYKNETKGIQDEKEIFKIQNEYRLRYAKNLKDSFRVIKDVLITQNNTLEAQEWHKLELYAKERELLFEVESCYKEKNKPFIAAKSEDKNSINLTFSVLLLWIYRVTSLHHTNLPRIINFTSLNIVAFGLLVCLITYLSYHIDKQTNFWFLGVFILSVLVMAIVYLTLKKHKLKSIRLILFIFLAFLMALFLIQSITLLHLFSDVIFALFLYCLLVIALICLYPYINSISFVSYCFNWLVYFFLVMVVVIKPQLINPFAGIFSSDKLYESQFEKSLNDLNASAIVNLASILQNDFNLHLKDQNISFTELNSAKTLIMANKEKLKEILKVYDDKYESDYKKVLNELENNTSNLKNIIEEIDNKNNNSVVSVQLNQILKLNFIQGIDILCIIKRFFSISEKLSPEQMALFDQKDSQDKLKSVLALLKFKSSFEGILKIINQDEITENTIKSTGVLYGIILLLCIFSLQKTARKNSIVPS
;
A
#
# COMPACT_ATOMS: atom_id res chain seq x y z
N MET A 1 10.28 -90.70 -9.61
CA MET A 1 10.85 -89.34 -9.61
C MET A 1 9.82 -88.26 -9.28
N MET A 2 8.86 -87.88 -10.15
CA MET A 2 7.89 -86.80 -9.85
C MET A 2 6.98 -87.11 -8.64
N LYS A 3 6.61 -88.39 -8.46
CA LYS A 3 5.79 -88.86 -7.34
C LYS A 3 6.52 -88.76 -5.99
N GLU A 4 7.79 -89.16 -5.93
CA GLU A 4 8.63 -89.03 -4.73
C GLU A 4 8.92 -87.56 -4.37
N THR A 5 9.04 -86.68 -5.38
CA THR A 5 9.20 -85.24 -5.14
C THR A 5 7.94 -84.64 -4.54
N LEU A 6 6.76 -85.04 -5.02
CA LEU A 6 5.48 -84.61 -4.45
C LEU A 6 5.28 -85.15 -3.02
N GLU A 7 5.67 -86.39 -2.76
CA GLU A 7 5.56 -87.01 -1.43
C GLU A 7 6.51 -86.36 -0.42
N LYS A 8 7.71 -85.94 -0.86
CA LYS A 8 8.63 -85.13 -0.04
C LYS A 8 8.09 -83.73 0.22
N ILE A 9 7.46 -83.09 -0.76
CA ILE A 9 6.83 -81.77 -0.58
C ILE A 9 5.65 -81.88 0.38
N LEU A 10 4.81 -82.92 0.26
CA LEU A 10 3.67 -83.15 1.13
C LEU A 10 4.12 -83.42 2.58
N ASN A 11 5.12 -84.27 2.80
CA ASN A 11 5.70 -84.53 4.11
C ASN A 11 6.40 -83.29 4.73
N THR A 12 6.94 -82.41 3.88
CA THR A 12 7.54 -81.15 4.36
C THR A 12 6.47 -80.13 4.73
N LEU A 13 5.36 -80.09 4.00
CA LEU A 13 4.18 -79.28 4.32
C LEU A 13 3.47 -79.79 5.58
N GLU A 14 3.32 -81.10 5.77
CA GLU A 14 2.80 -81.69 7.01
C GLU A 14 3.68 -81.35 8.22
N LYS A 15 5.01 -81.46 8.10
CA LYS A 15 5.94 -81.03 9.17
C LYS A 15 5.94 -79.53 9.41
N CYS A 16 5.67 -78.71 8.40
CA CYS A 16 5.48 -77.26 8.56
C CYS A 16 4.14 -76.93 9.25
N CYS A 17 3.07 -77.68 8.96
CA CYS A 17 1.78 -77.60 9.64
C CYS A 17 1.85 -78.09 11.09
N GLU A 18 2.57 -79.18 11.38
CA GLU A 18 2.81 -79.63 12.75
C GLU A 18 3.67 -78.65 13.55
N LYS A 19 4.65 -77.98 12.91
CA LYS A 19 5.42 -76.90 13.54
C LYS A 19 4.59 -75.63 13.78
N THR A 20 3.62 -75.31 12.93
CA THR A 20 2.69 -74.19 13.19
C THR A 20 1.69 -74.54 14.29
N HIS A 21 1.21 -75.79 14.37
CA HIS A 21 0.36 -76.26 15.46
C HIS A 21 1.08 -76.48 16.80
N GLN A 22 2.41 -76.67 16.82
CA GLN A 22 3.20 -76.75 18.05
C GLN A 22 3.64 -75.38 18.59
N ILE A 23 3.57 -74.31 17.80
CA ILE A 23 3.84 -72.93 18.27
C ILE A 23 2.65 -72.38 19.11
N ASP A 24 1.46 -72.95 18.99
CA ASP A 24 0.28 -72.61 19.81
C ASP A 24 0.29 -73.22 21.23
N LYS A 25 1.38 -73.88 21.64
CA LYS A 25 1.61 -74.34 23.02
C LYS A 25 2.67 -73.50 23.76
N SER A 26 2.77 -72.21 23.47
CA SER A 26 3.24 -71.28 24.51
C SER A 26 2.15 -71.20 25.58
N GLU A 27 2.50 -71.27 26.86
CA GLU A 27 1.63 -71.02 28.01
C GLU A 27 1.01 -69.60 27.98
N GLY A 28 0.09 -69.39 27.04
CA GLY A 28 -0.73 -68.19 26.94
C GLY A 28 -1.94 -68.37 27.84
N LYS A 29 -2.17 -67.38 28.70
CA LYS A 29 -3.40 -67.32 29.52
C LYS A 29 -4.63 -67.48 28.63
N SER A 30 -5.59 -68.28 29.06
CA SER A 30 -6.84 -68.51 28.32
C SER A 30 -7.64 -67.20 28.16
N GLU A 31 -8.55 -67.12 27.17
CA GLU A 31 -9.36 -65.90 26.97
C GLU A 31 -10.18 -65.54 28.22
N ASP A 32 -10.67 -66.54 28.95
CA ASP A 32 -11.39 -66.38 30.21
C ASP A 32 -10.48 -65.91 31.35
N GLU A 33 -9.22 -66.37 31.39
CA GLU A 33 -8.24 -65.91 32.38
C GLU A 33 -7.84 -64.44 32.15
N ILE A 34 -7.68 -64.03 30.88
CA ILE A 34 -7.45 -62.62 30.52
C ILE A 34 -8.66 -61.76 30.89
N LYS A 35 -9.87 -62.25 30.61
CA LYS A 35 -11.12 -61.58 30.96
C LYS A 35 -11.23 -61.34 32.48
N LYS A 36 -10.89 -62.34 33.29
CA LYS A 36 -10.87 -62.22 34.76
C LYS A 36 -9.85 -61.18 35.24
N ILE A 37 -8.62 -61.22 34.70
CA ILE A 37 -7.58 -60.22 35.01
C ILE A 37 -8.07 -58.82 34.62
N LEU A 38 -8.70 -58.65 33.47
CA LEU A 38 -9.20 -57.36 33.01
C LEU A 38 -10.34 -56.83 33.91
N SER A 39 -11.24 -57.70 34.37
CA SER A 39 -12.28 -57.37 35.35
C SER A 39 -11.70 -56.87 36.67
N GLU A 40 -10.68 -57.55 37.20
CA GLU A 40 -9.99 -57.17 38.43
C GLU A 40 -9.24 -55.82 38.27
N VAL A 41 -8.50 -55.66 37.16
CA VAL A 41 -7.70 -54.45 36.87
C VAL A 41 -8.59 -53.22 36.71
N LEU A 42 -9.69 -53.34 35.96
CA LEU A 42 -10.62 -52.24 35.72
C LEU A 42 -11.59 -52.02 36.88
N SER A 43 -11.74 -53.00 37.77
CA SER A 43 -12.72 -53.01 38.87
C SER A 43 -14.17 -52.99 38.36
N ILE A 44 -14.45 -53.77 37.32
CA ILE A 44 -15.78 -53.89 36.68
C ILE A 44 -16.24 -55.35 36.65
N ASN A 45 -17.55 -55.60 36.55
CA ASN A 45 -18.08 -56.96 36.45
C ASN A 45 -17.64 -57.65 35.15
N GLU A 46 -17.19 -58.91 35.22
CA GLU A 46 -16.82 -59.75 34.07
C GLU A 46 -17.92 -59.81 32.99
N GLN A 47 -19.19 -59.69 33.35
CA GLN A 47 -20.31 -59.68 32.40
C GLN A 47 -20.25 -58.53 31.40
N ASN A 48 -19.55 -57.44 31.75
CA ASN A 48 -19.34 -56.27 30.89
C ASN A 48 -18.11 -56.41 29.98
N ILE A 49 -17.43 -57.57 30.02
CA ILE A 49 -16.24 -57.87 29.22
C ILE A 49 -16.56 -59.01 28.25
N PHE A 50 -16.31 -58.74 26.97
CA PHE A 50 -16.57 -59.64 25.85
C PHE A 50 -15.22 -60.10 25.27
N THR A 51 -15.06 -61.40 25.10
CA THR A 51 -13.85 -62.00 24.52
C THR A 51 -13.75 -61.70 23.02
N PRO A 52 -12.56 -61.85 22.42
CA PRO A 52 -12.37 -61.67 20.97
C PRO A 52 -13.28 -62.56 20.12
N SER A 53 -13.57 -63.77 20.59
CA SER A 53 -14.41 -64.77 19.93
C SER A 53 -15.91 -64.45 19.93
N ARG A 54 -16.36 -63.46 20.72
CA ARG A 54 -17.78 -63.17 20.92
C ARG A 54 -18.38 -62.34 19.78
N LYS A 55 -19.65 -62.59 19.43
CA LYS A 55 -20.34 -61.94 18.30
C LYS A 55 -20.39 -60.42 18.45
N GLU A 56 -20.69 -59.91 19.63
CA GLU A 56 -20.80 -58.48 19.91
C GLU A 56 -19.47 -57.73 19.68
N THR A 57 -18.35 -58.37 20.02
CA THR A 57 -16.99 -57.84 19.74
C THR A 57 -16.77 -57.69 18.24
N ASN A 58 -17.10 -58.72 17.47
CA ASN A 58 -16.98 -58.69 16.00
C ASN A 58 -17.88 -57.64 15.37
N GLU A 59 -19.14 -57.51 15.82
CA GLU A 59 -20.07 -56.49 15.31
C GLU A 59 -19.57 -55.06 15.55
N ILE A 60 -18.95 -54.78 16.70
CA ILE A 60 -18.35 -53.46 16.97
C ILE A 60 -17.12 -53.22 16.10
N ILE A 61 -16.26 -54.22 15.95
CA ILE A 61 -15.10 -54.14 15.06
C ILE A 61 -15.55 -53.87 13.62
N GLU A 62 -16.59 -54.55 13.13
CA GLU A 62 -17.18 -54.29 11.82
C GLU A 62 -17.76 -52.87 11.70
N LYS A 63 -18.43 -52.36 12.74
CA LYS A 63 -18.91 -50.96 12.77
C LYS A 63 -17.77 -49.95 12.72
N ILE A 64 -16.66 -50.22 13.43
CA ILE A 64 -15.45 -49.39 13.38
C ILE A 64 -14.86 -49.41 11.97
N LYS A 65 -14.71 -50.60 11.39
CA LYS A 65 -14.19 -50.82 10.02
C LYS A 65 -15.05 -50.17 8.95
N GLY A 66 -16.38 -50.30 9.04
CA GLY A 66 -17.32 -49.74 8.06
C GLY A 66 -17.31 -48.21 8.01
N LYS A 67 -16.74 -47.55 9.02
CA LYS A 67 -16.53 -46.09 9.07
C LYS A 67 -15.10 -45.67 8.73
N GLU A 68 -14.20 -46.60 8.43
CA GLU A 68 -12.87 -46.25 7.92
C GLU A 68 -12.97 -45.78 6.46
N ASP A 69 -12.52 -44.56 6.23
CA ASP A 69 -12.51 -43.96 4.89
C ASP A 69 -11.41 -44.65 4.07
N PHE A 70 -11.80 -45.54 3.15
CA PHE A 70 -10.94 -46.40 2.30
C PHE A 70 -9.84 -45.68 1.51
N ARG A 71 -9.76 -44.34 1.56
CA ARG A 71 -8.82 -43.53 0.79
C ARG A 71 -7.44 -43.37 1.45
N GLN A 72 -7.29 -43.70 2.74
CA GLN A 72 -6.00 -43.65 3.45
C GLN A 72 -5.64 -45.07 3.94
N ARG A 73 -4.72 -45.74 3.24
CA ARG A 73 -4.20 -47.10 3.56
C ARG A 73 -3.27 -47.10 4.80
N ASP A 74 -3.61 -46.32 5.83
CA ASP A 74 -2.73 -46.07 6.97
C ASP A 74 -3.03 -47.00 8.17
N ASP A 75 -3.81 -48.09 7.97
CA ASP A 75 -4.14 -49.16 8.95
C ASP A 75 -4.24 -48.69 10.42
N LEU A 76 -5.09 -47.69 10.67
CA LEU A 76 -5.25 -47.04 11.97
C LEU A 76 -5.91 -47.97 13.02
N PHE A 77 -6.51 -49.08 12.60
CA PHE A 77 -7.05 -50.15 13.44
C PHE A 77 -6.53 -51.51 12.95
N SER A 78 -5.76 -52.21 13.79
CA SER A 78 -5.21 -53.53 13.45
C SER A 78 -6.29 -54.62 13.52
N SER A 79 -6.68 -55.18 12.38
CA SER A 79 -7.72 -56.22 12.29
C SER A 79 -7.26 -57.60 12.74
N ASP A 80 -5.94 -57.84 12.71
CA ASP A 80 -5.37 -59.17 12.87
C ASP A 80 -5.00 -59.47 14.34
N GLU A 81 -5.14 -58.45 15.20
CA GLU A 81 -4.90 -58.57 16.64
C GLU A 81 -6.16 -58.98 17.41
N LYS A 82 -5.98 -59.65 18.55
CA LYS A 82 -7.08 -60.05 19.44
C LYS A 82 -7.54 -58.86 20.28
N TRP A 83 -8.82 -58.50 20.19
CA TRP A 83 -9.42 -57.38 20.91
C TRP A 83 -10.42 -57.83 21.96
N TYR A 84 -10.31 -57.30 23.16
CA TYR A 84 -11.33 -57.45 24.21
C TYR A 84 -12.24 -56.23 24.21
N LEU A 85 -13.54 -56.44 24.31
CA LEU A 85 -14.52 -55.36 24.34
C LEU A 85 -15.03 -55.17 25.77
N VAL A 86 -15.02 -53.92 26.24
CA VAL A 86 -15.62 -53.49 27.50
C VAL A 86 -16.83 -52.62 27.17
N CYS A 87 -18.03 -53.04 27.59
CA CYS A 87 -19.27 -52.37 27.28
C CYS A 87 -20.33 -52.56 28.39
N GLY A 88 -21.13 -51.53 28.65
CA GLY A 88 -22.27 -51.56 29.58
C GLY A 88 -23.42 -52.46 29.13
N LYS A 89 -24.28 -52.85 30.07
CA LYS A 89 -25.59 -53.48 29.80
C LYS A 89 -26.65 -52.39 29.62
N GLU A 90 -27.51 -52.55 28.62
CA GLU A 90 -28.78 -51.82 28.42
C GLU A 90 -28.71 -50.30 28.67
N ASP A 91 -28.22 -49.55 27.68
CA ASP A 91 -28.17 -48.07 27.61
C ASP A 91 -27.47 -47.31 28.76
N SER A 92 -26.97 -48.01 29.79
CA SER A 92 -26.22 -47.43 30.89
C SER A 92 -24.71 -47.36 30.60
N LYS A 93 -24.10 -46.18 30.75
CA LYS A 93 -22.64 -46.00 30.64
C LYS A 93 -21.94 -46.57 31.88
N ILE A 94 -20.82 -47.27 31.69
CA ILE A 94 -19.94 -47.71 32.78
C ILE A 94 -18.93 -46.62 33.11
N ASP A 95 -18.81 -46.24 34.38
CA ASP A 95 -17.71 -45.42 34.88
C ASP A 95 -16.43 -46.26 35.07
N ILE A 96 -15.33 -45.89 34.41
CA ILE A 96 -14.04 -46.59 34.50
C ILE A 96 -12.92 -45.58 34.78
N SER A 97 -12.15 -45.83 35.83
CA SER A 97 -10.96 -45.03 36.15
C SER A 97 -9.67 -45.76 35.75
N LEU A 98 -8.90 -45.14 34.87
CA LEU A 98 -7.64 -45.62 34.29
C LEU A 98 -6.46 -44.77 34.81
N TYR A 99 -5.89 -45.20 35.94
CA TYR A 99 -4.66 -44.62 36.52
C TYR A 99 -3.42 -45.45 36.16
N ASN A 100 -2.18 -44.91 36.31
CA ASN A 100 -0.90 -45.61 35.97
C ASN A 100 -0.89 -47.10 36.33
N ASN A 101 -1.18 -47.40 37.59
CA ASN A 101 -1.13 -48.76 38.14
C ASN A 101 -2.12 -49.73 37.47
N LYS A 102 -3.24 -49.23 36.96
CA LYS A 102 -4.26 -50.03 36.28
C LYS A 102 -3.91 -50.22 34.81
N VAL A 103 -3.57 -49.14 34.10
CA VAL A 103 -3.27 -49.19 32.66
C VAL A 103 -2.10 -50.11 32.35
N LYS A 104 -1.06 -50.11 33.20
CA LYS A 104 0.08 -51.03 33.12
C LYS A 104 -0.30 -52.51 33.22
N LYS A 105 -1.33 -52.83 33.98
CA LYS A 105 -1.75 -54.21 34.26
C LYS A 105 -2.72 -54.76 33.23
N ILE A 106 -3.19 -53.93 32.29
CA ILE A 106 -4.00 -54.41 31.17
C ILE A 106 -3.13 -55.35 30.33
N PRO A 107 -3.50 -56.63 30.16
CA PRO A 107 -2.64 -57.62 29.51
C PRO A 107 -2.90 -57.78 28.01
N CYS A 108 -3.84 -57.01 27.44
CA CYS A 108 -4.36 -57.21 26.09
C CYS A 108 -4.78 -55.88 25.43
N ASN A 109 -5.11 -55.92 24.14
CA ASN A 109 -5.73 -54.82 23.43
C ASN A 109 -7.20 -54.70 23.82
N VAL A 110 -7.65 -53.47 24.10
CA VAL A 110 -9.00 -53.23 24.66
C VAL A 110 -9.74 -52.15 23.87
N ILE A 111 -10.99 -52.45 23.54
CA ILE A 111 -12.00 -51.49 23.06
C ILE A 111 -12.92 -51.17 24.23
N PHE A 112 -12.91 -49.91 24.67
CA PHE A 112 -13.92 -49.37 25.57
C PHE A 112 -15.04 -48.78 24.72
N ASN A 113 -16.26 -49.29 24.86
CA ASN A 113 -17.42 -48.81 24.12
C ASN A 113 -18.47 -48.22 25.06
N ASN A 114 -18.94 -47.00 24.77
CA ASN A 114 -20.00 -46.33 25.51
C ASN A 114 -19.74 -46.27 27.04
N CYS A 115 -18.50 -45.97 27.42
CA CYS A 115 -18.08 -45.82 28.82
C CYS A 115 -17.85 -44.35 29.17
N ASN A 116 -17.97 -44.01 30.45
CA ASN A 116 -17.46 -42.76 31.00
C ASN A 116 -16.07 -43.04 31.61
N ILE A 117 -15.05 -42.37 31.11
CA ILE A 117 -13.64 -42.68 31.41
C ILE A 117 -13.01 -41.51 32.16
N ASP A 118 -12.36 -41.82 33.29
CA ASP A 118 -11.39 -40.94 33.93
C ASP A 118 -9.98 -41.49 33.65
N LEU A 119 -9.15 -40.77 32.89
CA LEU A 119 -7.84 -41.23 32.42
C LEU A 119 -6.74 -40.32 32.94
N HIS A 120 -5.93 -40.80 33.89
CA HIS A 120 -4.84 -40.01 34.46
C HIS A 120 -3.58 -40.86 34.65
N ILE A 121 -2.59 -40.64 33.79
CA ILE A 121 -1.29 -41.29 33.79
C ILE A 121 -0.17 -40.24 33.92
N ASP A 122 0.46 -40.12 35.10
CA ASP A 122 1.52 -39.14 35.37
C ASP A 122 2.72 -39.76 36.10
N GLU A 123 3.83 -39.91 35.41
CA GLU A 123 5.08 -40.44 35.97
C GLU A 123 6.09 -39.38 36.43
N SER A 124 5.75 -38.09 36.37
CA SER A 124 6.68 -37.01 36.74
C SER A 124 7.13 -37.03 38.20
N LYS A 125 6.49 -37.84 39.06
CA LYS A 125 6.76 -37.94 40.51
C LYS A 125 7.65 -39.14 40.92
N GLY A 126 8.19 -39.92 39.99
CA GLY A 126 9.08 -41.06 40.26
C GLY A 126 10.57 -40.69 40.35
N VAL A 127 11.25 -41.08 41.45
CA VAL A 127 12.64 -40.70 41.82
C VAL A 127 13.75 -41.35 40.96
N LYS A 128 13.48 -41.85 39.74
CA LYS A 128 14.53 -42.42 38.87
C LYS A 128 14.34 -42.00 37.41
N LYS A 129 15.40 -41.38 36.85
CA LYS A 129 15.49 -40.83 35.49
C LYS A 129 15.30 -41.84 34.33
N ASP A 130 15.26 -43.15 34.61
CA ASP A 130 15.37 -44.19 33.59
C ASP A 130 14.12 -45.09 33.42
N ASN A 131 13.02 -44.80 34.12
CA ASN A 131 11.78 -45.58 33.97
C ASN A 131 10.71 -44.73 33.25
N THR A 132 10.82 -44.55 31.94
CA THR A 132 9.67 -44.12 31.12
C THR A 132 8.67 -45.27 31.00
N GLU A 133 7.46 -45.11 31.51
CA GLU A 133 6.36 -46.08 31.42
C GLU A 133 6.11 -46.44 29.95
N THR A 134 5.98 -47.73 29.67
CA THR A 134 5.71 -48.21 28.31
C THR A 134 4.37 -48.92 28.27
N ILE A 135 3.44 -48.39 27.47
CA ILE A 135 2.14 -48.99 27.20
C ILE A 135 2.24 -49.79 25.89
N LYS A 136 2.12 -51.10 26.01
CA LYS A 136 2.33 -52.06 24.91
C LYS A 136 1.06 -52.52 24.20
N ASN A 137 -0.10 -52.13 24.70
CA ASN A 137 -1.39 -52.55 24.16
C ASN A 137 -2.11 -51.39 23.48
N HIS A 138 -2.98 -51.72 22.53
CA HIS A 138 -3.91 -50.77 21.97
C HIS A 138 -4.99 -50.39 23.00
N LEU A 139 -5.19 -49.08 23.15
CA LEU A 139 -6.28 -48.51 23.94
C LEU A 139 -7.21 -47.78 22.98
N TYR A 140 -8.40 -48.33 22.76
CA TYR A 140 -9.38 -47.80 21.83
C TYR A 140 -10.65 -47.37 22.55
N PHE A 141 -10.94 -46.08 22.56
CA PHE A 141 -12.15 -45.51 23.15
C PHE A 141 -13.15 -45.21 22.03
N TYR A 142 -14.29 -45.90 22.02
CA TYR A 142 -15.36 -45.74 21.06
C TYR A 142 -16.63 -45.23 21.72
N ASN A 143 -17.15 -44.08 21.27
CA ASN A 143 -18.36 -43.46 21.84
C ASN A 143 -18.28 -43.24 23.37
N CYS A 144 -17.07 -43.04 23.90
CA CYS A 144 -16.85 -42.81 25.33
C CYS A 144 -17.00 -41.33 25.68
N ALA A 145 -17.38 -41.04 26.93
CA ALA A 145 -17.38 -39.70 27.49
C ALA A 145 -16.24 -39.53 28.51
N PHE A 146 -15.69 -38.33 28.56
CA PHE A 146 -14.67 -37.90 29.51
C PHE A 146 -15.17 -36.61 30.15
N GLU A 147 -16.06 -36.77 31.13
CA GLU A 147 -16.78 -35.68 31.81
C GLU A 147 -16.14 -35.34 33.17
N LYS A 148 -15.35 -36.27 33.74
CA LYS A 148 -14.75 -36.16 35.08
C LYS A 148 -13.24 -35.93 34.96
N GLY A 149 -12.71 -34.94 35.67
CA GLY A 149 -11.26 -34.77 35.89
C GLY A 149 -10.46 -34.25 34.69
N LEU A 150 -9.13 -34.16 34.86
CA LEU A 150 -8.16 -33.76 33.84
C LEU A 150 -7.60 -35.03 33.19
N ILE A 151 -7.65 -35.14 31.85
CA ILE A 151 -6.93 -36.22 31.16
C ILE A 151 -5.45 -35.83 31.12
N LYS A 152 -4.62 -36.48 31.93
CA LYS A 152 -3.18 -36.18 31.99
C LYS A 152 -2.38 -37.40 31.57
N LEU A 153 -1.53 -37.27 30.55
CA LEU A 153 -0.61 -38.29 30.07
C LEU A 153 0.79 -37.67 29.99
N THR A 154 1.70 -38.05 30.88
CA THR A 154 3.03 -37.40 30.95
C THR A 154 4.16 -38.41 31.06
N ASN A 155 5.18 -38.28 30.21
CA ASN A 155 6.41 -39.08 30.21
C ASN A 155 6.22 -40.58 29.90
N ILE A 156 5.33 -40.91 28.96
CA ILE A 156 4.95 -42.28 28.59
C ILE A 156 5.42 -42.61 27.17
N ILE A 157 5.81 -43.86 26.95
CA ILE A 157 6.06 -44.47 25.63
C ILE A 157 4.85 -45.31 25.25
N PHE A 158 4.16 -44.95 24.17
CA PHE A 158 3.10 -45.76 23.58
C PHE A 158 3.69 -46.59 22.43
N GLU A 159 3.86 -47.90 22.63
CA GLU A 159 4.31 -48.82 21.56
C GLU A 159 3.19 -49.08 20.54
N LYS A 160 1.93 -49.09 21.01
CA LYS A 160 0.72 -49.32 20.21
C LYS A 160 -0.19 -48.09 20.20
N THR A 161 -1.21 -48.12 19.35
CA THR A 161 -2.06 -46.97 19.06
C THR A 161 -3.00 -46.62 20.23
N LEU A 162 -3.10 -45.33 20.54
CA LEU A 162 -4.10 -44.73 21.42
C LEU A 162 -5.17 -44.02 20.56
N THR A 163 -6.42 -44.45 20.66
CA THR A 163 -7.52 -43.91 19.82
C THR A 163 -8.69 -43.39 20.63
N PHE A 164 -9.16 -42.20 20.27
CA PHE A 164 -10.41 -41.59 20.70
C PHE A 164 -11.31 -41.45 19.46
N ASN A 165 -12.36 -42.26 19.35
CA ASN A 165 -13.27 -42.27 18.22
C ASN A 165 -14.72 -42.02 18.67
N GLN A 166 -15.36 -40.99 18.12
CA GLN A 166 -16.70 -40.54 18.52
C GLN A 166 -16.81 -40.17 20.01
N CYS A 167 -15.70 -39.80 20.64
CA CYS A 167 -15.68 -39.46 22.06
C CYS A 167 -16.21 -38.04 22.34
N ASN A 168 -16.85 -37.87 23.49
CA ASN A 168 -17.15 -36.55 24.07
C ASN A 168 -16.13 -36.24 25.18
N ILE A 169 -15.28 -35.24 24.99
CA ILE A 169 -14.17 -34.87 25.88
C ILE A 169 -14.41 -33.44 26.38
N GLU A 170 -15.15 -33.34 27.47
CA GLU A 170 -15.43 -32.04 28.11
C GLU A 170 -14.26 -31.60 29.00
N SER A 171 -13.51 -32.57 29.51
CA SER A 171 -12.26 -32.41 30.25
C SER A 171 -11.13 -31.77 29.44
N GLU A 172 -10.21 -31.10 30.14
CA GLU A 172 -8.93 -30.68 29.55
C GLU A 172 -8.03 -31.91 29.33
N VAL A 173 -7.41 -31.99 28.15
CA VAL A 173 -6.47 -33.05 27.76
C VAL A 173 -5.05 -32.50 27.76
N GLN A 174 -4.18 -33.06 28.57
CA GLN A 174 -2.78 -32.69 28.75
C GLN A 174 -1.88 -33.88 28.45
N ILE A 175 -1.17 -33.84 27.32
CA ILE A 175 -0.26 -34.89 26.87
C ILE A 175 1.13 -34.27 26.71
N TYR A 176 2.04 -34.56 27.64
CA TYR A 176 3.35 -33.90 27.69
C TYR A 176 4.53 -34.87 27.68
N LYS A 177 5.56 -34.58 26.88
CA LYS A 177 6.84 -35.31 26.89
C LYS A 177 6.70 -36.82 26.64
N ASN A 178 5.69 -37.22 25.89
CA ASN A 178 5.46 -38.63 25.54
C ASN A 178 6.16 -38.99 24.24
N ARG A 179 6.38 -40.30 24.03
CA ARG A 179 6.84 -40.87 22.77
C ARG A 179 5.77 -41.82 22.21
N PHE A 180 5.19 -41.47 21.08
CA PHE A 180 4.26 -42.33 20.35
C PHE A 180 5.02 -43.11 19.28
N SER A 181 5.31 -44.39 19.55
CA SER A 181 5.97 -45.27 18.56
C SER A 181 4.99 -45.72 17.46
N SER A 182 3.71 -45.84 17.82
CA SER A 182 2.59 -46.03 16.89
C SER A 182 1.75 -44.74 16.83
N HIS A 183 0.42 -44.81 16.78
CA HIS A 183 -0.43 -43.67 16.45
C HIS A 183 -1.14 -43.05 17.67
N LEU A 184 -1.40 -41.74 17.60
CA LEU A 184 -2.38 -41.03 18.43
C LEU A 184 -3.51 -40.56 17.53
N VAL A 185 -4.73 -41.03 17.79
CA VAL A 185 -5.86 -40.83 16.87
C VAL A 185 -7.04 -40.18 17.60
N PHE A 186 -7.54 -39.08 17.05
CA PHE A 186 -8.82 -38.45 17.38
C PHE A 186 -9.68 -38.42 16.12
N ARG A 187 -10.83 -39.11 16.14
CA ARG A 187 -11.71 -39.23 14.98
C ARG A 187 -13.16 -39.00 15.36
N ASP A 188 -13.89 -38.28 14.52
CA ASP A 188 -15.34 -38.08 14.65
C ASP A 188 -15.75 -37.52 16.02
N CYS A 189 -14.85 -36.80 16.68
CA CYS A 189 -15.13 -36.05 17.90
C CYS A 189 -15.81 -34.72 17.54
N TYR A 190 -16.90 -34.83 16.79
CA TYR A 190 -17.76 -33.73 16.34
C TYR A 190 -19.23 -34.17 16.36
N ASP A 191 -20.14 -33.27 16.73
CA ASP A 191 -21.57 -33.38 16.43
C ASP A 191 -22.07 -31.99 16.03
N LYS A 192 -23.02 -31.93 15.08
CA LYS A 192 -23.52 -30.69 14.45
C LYS A 192 -24.10 -29.67 15.44
N GLN A 193 -24.26 -30.04 16.72
CA GLN A 193 -24.87 -29.21 17.77
C GLN A 193 -23.90 -28.80 18.91
N SER A 194 -22.74 -29.43 19.08
CA SER A 194 -21.80 -29.08 20.17
C SER A 194 -20.35 -29.52 19.91
N LYS A 195 -19.41 -28.78 20.52
CA LYS A 195 -17.98 -29.12 20.51
C LYS A 195 -17.74 -30.32 21.41
N LYS A 196 -16.89 -31.26 20.97
CA LYS A 196 -16.57 -32.45 21.76
C LYS A 196 -15.17 -32.42 22.39
N ILE A 197 -14.34 -31.41 22.15
CA ILE A 197 -13.04 -31.29 22.83
C ILE A 197 -12.83 -29.86 23.32
N THR A 198 -12.89 -29.65 24.64
CA THR A 198 -12.75 -28.31 25.25
C THR A 198 -11.31 -27.80 25.16
N SER A 199 -10.32 -28.66 25.42
CA SER A 199 -8.90 -28.27 25.37
C SER A 199 -8.03 -29.48 25.08
N LEU A 200 -7.18 -29.37 24.06
CA LEU A 200 -6.22 -30.38 23.63
C LEU A 200 -4.80 -29.80 23.69
N ASP A 201 -4.10 -30.06 24.77
CA ASP A 201 -2.76 -29.57 25.02
C ASP A 201 -1.73 -30.71 24.88
N LEU A 202 -1.06 -30.76 23.73
CA LEU A 202 0.00 -31.72 23.42
C LEU A 202 1.32 -30.94 23.36
N GLN A 203 2.23 -31.04 24.32
CA GLN A 203 3.53 -30.32 24.25
C GLN A 203 4.73 -31.24 24.39
N GLU A 204 5.80 -30.90 23.67
CA GLU A 204 7.11 -31.56 23.75
C GLU A 204 7.05 -33.10 23.52
N ASN A 205 6.07 -33.60 22.78
CA ASN A 205 5.97 -35.03 22.45
C ASN A 205 6.75 -35.36 21.17
N LYS A 206 7.08 -36.64 21.03
CA LYS A 206 7.73 -37.21 19.84
C LYS A 206 6.85 -38.28 19.22
N PHE A 207 6.47 -38.08 17.96
CA PHE A 207 5.62 -38.98 17.20
C PHE A 207 6.44 -39.71 16.14
N GLU A 208 6.69 -41.01 16.33
CA GLU A 208 7.27 -41.90 15.31
C GLU A 208 6.16 -42.51 14.42
N GLY A 209 4.94 -42.65 14.93
CA GLY A 209 3.74 -42.89 14.12
C GLY A 209 2.90 -41.63 13.93
N TYR A 210 1.76 -41.76 13.26
CA TYR A 210 0.84 -40.65 12.96
C TYR A 210 0.21 -39.99 14.19
N LEU A 211 0.12 -38.66 14.17
CA LEU A 211 -0.93 -37.91 14.87
C LEU A 211 -2.08 -37.68 13.87
N PHE A 212 -3.25 -38.23 14.17
CA PHE A 212 -4.40 -38.19 13.28
C PHE A 212 -5.59 -37.53 13.96
N ILE A 213 -5.97 -36.33 13.51
CA ILE A 213 -7.14 -35.58 13.96
C ILE A 213 -8.05 -35.39 12.75
N LYS A 214 -9.22 -36.05 12.72
CA LYS A 214 -10.17 -35.94 11.62
C LYS A 214 -11.61 -35.80 12.09
N ASN A 215 -12.35 -34.88 11.46
CA ASN A 215 -13.76 -34.62 11.77
C ASN A 215 -13.98 -34.34 13.28
N CYS A 216 -13.17 -33.44 13.82
CA CYS A 216 -13.20 -33.06 15.24
C CYS A 216 -13.54 -31.57 15.40
N ALA A 217 -14.21 -31.20 16.50
CA ALA A 217 -14.31 -29.80 16.94
C ALA A 217 -13.55 -29.58 18.25
N ILE A 218 -12.46 -28.82 18.17
CA ILE A 218 -11.52 -28.56 19.27
C ILE A 218 -11.52 -27.07 19.60
N GLU A 219 -11.89 -26.72 20.83
CA GLU A 219 -11.96 -25.31 21.23
C GLU A 219 -10.58 -24.68 21.47
N LYS A 220 -9.69 -25.34 22.20
CA LYS A 220 -8.29 -24.91 22.40
C LYS A 220 -7.36 -26.03 21.96
N ILE A 221 -6.31 -25.69 21.21
CA ILE A 221 -5.25 -26.63 20.86
C ILE A 221 -3.88 -25.99 21.11
N ASN A 222 -2.97 -26.78 21.64
CA ASN A 222 -1.56 -26.40 21.78
C ASN A 222 -0.69 -27.60 21.39
N LEU A 223 0.19 -27.40 20.40
CA LEU A 223 1.14 -28.37 19.86
C LEU A 223 2.60 -27.93 20.03
N TRP A 224 2.87 -27.06 21.00
CA TRP A 224 4.18 -26.44 21.16
C TRP A 224 5.31 -27.47 21.26
N LYS A 225 6.37 -27.27 20.46
CA LYS A 225 7.61 -28.06 20.47
C LYS A 225 7.44 -29.57 20.25
N ASN A 226 6.36 -30.01 19.61
CA ASN A 226 6.26 -31.41 19.20
C ASN A 226 7.16 -31.72 18.01
N LYS A 227 7.64 -32.96 17.96
CA LYS A 227 8.43 -33.50 16.85
C LYS A 227 7.67 -34.65 16.18
N PHE A 228 7.27 -34.43 14.94
CA PHE A 228 6.54 -35.40 14.11
C PHE A 228 7.49 -36.00 13.08
N LYS A 229 7.91 -37.24 13.30
CA LYS A 229 8.79 -37.95 12.37
C LYS A 229 8.05 -38.64 11.23
N ASN A 230 6.74 -38.78 11.39
CA ASN A 230 5.84 -39.41 10.45
C ASN A 230 4.66 -38.46 10.19
N ARG A 231 3.80 -38.83 9.23
CA ARG A 231 2.75 -37.95 8.73
C ARG A 231 1.82 -37.46 9.84
N CYS A 232 1.35 -36.23 9.71
CA CYS A 232 0.42 -35.62 10.64
C CYS A 232 -0.83 -35.13 9.90
N TYR A 233 -2.00 -35.36 10.48
CA TYR A 233 -3.28 -35.07 9.85
C TYR A 233 -4.18 -34.26 10.79
N PHE A 234 -4.67 -33.12 10.31
CA PHE A 234 -5.68 -32.23 10.88
C PHE A 234 -6.74 -31.98 9.79
N MET A 235 -7.61 -32.95 9.57
CA MET A 235 -8.49 -32.98 8.39
C MET A 235 -9.95 -32.75 8.77
N ASP A 236 -10.68 -32.00 7.93
CA ASP A 236 -12.12 -31.79 8.05
C ASP A 236 -12.55 -31.36 9.48
N SER A 237 -11.69 -30.60 10.17
CA SER A 237 -11.83 -30.31 11.61
C SER A 237 -12.01 -28.82 11.87
N VAL A 238 -12.68 -28.49 12.96
CA VAL A 238 -12.94 -27.11 13.39
C VAL A 238 -12.12 -26.78 14.63
N PHE A 239 -11.34 -25.70 14.56
CA PHE A 239 -10.51 -25.23 15.66
C PHE A 239 -10.97 -23.85 16.15
N GLY A 240 -11.06 -23.68 17.47
CA GLY A 240 -11.45 -22.43 18.10
C GLY A 240 -12.94 -22.29 18.39
N ASN A 241 -13.35 -21.07 18.68
CA ASN A 241 -14.74 -20.73 18.98
C ASN A 241 -15.11 -19.41 18.32
N LYS A 242 -16.19 -19.40 17.54
CA LYS A 242 -16.74 -18.18 16.94
C LYS A 242 -17.16 -17.13 17.99
N ASN A 243 -17.60 -17.59 19.17
CA ASN A 243 -18.13 -16.73 20.24
C ASN A 243 -17.09 -16.31 21.27
N ASN A 244 -15.85 -16.81 21.20
CA ASN A 244 -14.80 -16.48 22.16
C ASN A 244 -13.53 -16.01 21.45
N GLU A 245 -13.31 -14.70 21.46
CA GLU A 245 -12.19 -14.08 20.73
C GLU A 245 -10.82 -14.30 21.38
N ASN A 246 -10.76 -14.72 22.66
CA ASN A 246 -9.53 -14.84 23.47
C ASN A 246 -8.80 -16.17 23.33
N ILE A 247 -9.30 -17.07 22.49
CA ILE A 247 -8.68 -18.37 22.26
C ILE A 247 -7.47 -18.21 21.34
N LYS A 248 -6.36 -18.82 21.72
CA LYS A 248 -5.16 -18.98 20.88
C LYS A 248 -4.99 -20.45 20.55
N LEU A 249 -4.75 -20.73 19.27
CA LEU A 249 -4.47 -22.06 18.74
C LEU A 249 -2.96 -22.11 18.46
N ASN A 250 -2.22 -22.83 19.29
CA ASN A 250 -0.77 -22.79 19.26
C ASN A 250 -0.21 -24.01 18.53
N PHE A 251 0.47 -23.79 17.41
CA PHE A 251 1.23 -24.81 16.66
C PHE A 251 2.74 -24.51 16.68
N SER A 252 3.16 -23.44 17.36
CA SER A 252 4.51 -22.88 17.23
C SER A 252 5.61 -23.86 17.64
N ASN A 253 6.79 -23.69 17.04
CA ASN A 253 7.98 -24.52 17.28
C ASN A 253 7.78 -26.02 16.99
N ALA A 254 6.70 -26.42 16.30
CA ALA A 254 6.51 -27.79 15.89
C ALA A 254 7.42 -28.14 14.70
N HIS A 255 8.03 -29.33 14.75
CA HIS A 255 8.92 -29.83 13.71
C HIS A 255 8.31 -31.04 13.01
N PHE A 256 7.98 -30.90 11.73
CA PHE A 256 7.37 -31.93 10.88
C PHE A 256 8.40 -32.48 9.89
N GLU A 257 8.98 -33.65 10.19
CA GLU A 257 9.96 -34.34 9.32
C GLU A 257 9.29 -35.07 8.14
N ASP A 258 7.98 -35.33 8.23
CA ASP A 258 7.16 -35.91 7.16
C ASP A 258 5.99 -34.98 6.82
N ASN A 259 5.08 -35.44 5.95
CA ASN A 259 3.98 -34.64 5.44
C ASN A 259 2.99 -34.23 6.54
N ALA A 260 2.60 -32.96 6.55
CA ALA A 260 1.58 -32.41 7.43
C ALA A 260 0.37 -31.94 6.60
N TYR A 261 -0.83 -32.40 6.96
CA TYR A 261 -2.07 -32.09 6.24
C TYR A 261 -3.07 -31.39 7.16
N PHE A 262 -3.46 -30.17 6.81
CA PHE A 262 -4.47 -29.34 7.50
C PHE A 262 -5.79 -29.25 6.70
N ASN A 263 -5.99 -30.13 5.72
CA ASN A 263 -6.99 -29.99 4.66
C ASN A 263 -8.43 -29.82 5.18
N ASN A 264 -9.18 -28.93 4.52
CA ASN A 264 -10.58 -28.62 4.79
C ASN A 264 -10.89 -28.24 6.24
N SER A 265 -9.89 -27.82 7.01
CA SER A 265 -10.09 -27.41 8.40
C SER A 265 -10.44 -25.93 8.51
N GLU A 266 -11.21 -25.58 9.53
CA GLU A 266 -11.73 -24.23 9.75
C GLU A 266 -11.22 -23.67 11.09
N PHE A 267 -10.58 -22.51 11.05
CA PHE A 267 -9.98 -21.85 12.21
C PHE A 267 -10.74 -20.56 12.55
N TYR A 268 -11.50 -20.58 13.65
CA TYR A 268 -12.25 -19.42 14.15
C TYR A 268 -11.38 -18.44 14.96
N SER A 269 -10.30 -18.94 15.52
CA SER A 269 -9.44 -18.23 16.47
C SER A 269 -8.04 -18.03 15.88
N TYR A 270 -7.21 -17.24 16.56
CA TYR A 270 -5.85 -16.96 16.10
C TYR A 270 -5.02 -18.25 16.07
N ALA A 271 -4.46 -18.60 14.90
CA ALA A 271 -3.61 -19.77 14.71
C ALA A 271 -2.13 -19.36 14.59
N ASP A 272 -1.31 -19.86 15.50
CA ASP A 272 0.10 -19.51 15.61
C ASP A 272 1.00 -20.66 15.15
N PHE A 273 1.58 -20.52 13.95
CA PHE A 273 2.55 -21.42 13.34
C PHE A 273 3.98 -20.85 13.41
N HIS A 274 4.25 -19.92 14.33
CA HIS A 274 5.58 -19.33 14.51
C HIS A 274 6.67 -20.41 14.66
N GLU A 275 7.78 -20.27 13.92
CA GLU A 275 8.92 -21.20 14.00
C GLU A 275 8.54 -22.67 13.76
N CYS A 276 7.46 -22.93 13.00
CA CYS A 276 7.20 -24.28 12.50
C CYS A 276 8.20 -24.63 11.41
N GLU A 277 8.68 -25.87 11.42
CA GLU A 277 9.57 -26.42 10.41
C GLU A 277 8.87 -27.56 9.65
N PHE A 278 8.75 -27.42 8.34
CA PHE A 278 8.16 -28.42 7.45
C PHE A 278 9.23 -28.95 6.49
N GLU A 279 9.67 -30.18 6.71
CA GLU A 279 10.73 -30.83 5.92
C GLU A 279 10.21 -31.46 4.62
N LYS A 280 8.92 -31.79 4.55
CA LYS A 280 8.25 -32.34 3.36
C LYS A 280 6.97 -31.53 3.02
N ILE A 281 5.89 -32.21 2.61
CA ILE A 281 4.65 -31.55 2.16
C ILE A 281 3.94 -30.91 3.36
N ALA A 282 3.53 -29.65 3.21
CA ALA A 282 2.69 -28.94 4.17
C ALA A 282 1.41 -28.46 3.48
N CYS A 283 0.32 -29.20 3.64
CA CYS A 283 -0.88 -29.02 2.84
C CYS A 283 -1.98 -28.34 3.65
N PHE A 284 -2.37 -27.13 3.27
CA PHE A 284 -3.46 -26.34 3.84
C PHE A 284 -4.63 -26.18 2.85
N TYR A 285 -4.83 -27.18 1.99
CA TYR A 285 -5.85 -27.10 0.95
C TYR A 285 -7.24 -26.94 1.54
N GLY A 286 -8.00 -25.94 1.06
CA GLY A 286 -9.38 -25.69 1.51
C GLY A 286 -9.50 -25.22 2.97
N VAL A 287 -8.41 -24.76 3.58
CA VAL A 287 -8.42 -24.22 4.94
C VAL A 287 -9.15 -22.88 4.97
N LYS A 288 -10.01 -22.69 5.97
CA LYS A 288 -10.71 -21.41 6.20
C LYS A 288 -10.14 -20.70 7.41
N LEU A 289 -9.66 -19.47 7.23
CA LEU A 289 -9.07 -18.66 8.29
C LEU A 289 -9.95 -17.45 8.59
N HIS A 290 -10.53 -17.40 9.78
CA HIS A 290 -11.35 -16.25 10.20
C HIS A 290 -10.57 -15.14 10.89
N LYS A 291 -9.33 -15.43 11.30
CA LYS A 291 -8.36 -14.46 11.84
C LYS A 291 -7.03 -14.66 11.12
N ILE A 292 -6.20 -13.62 11.12
CA ILE A 292 -4.87 -13.67 10.50
C ILE A 292 -4.01 -14.73 11.20
N PRO A 293 -3.46 -15.73 10.47
CA PRO A 293 -2.53 -16.69 11.04
C PRO A 293 -1.14 -16.07 11.20
N ASN A 294 -0.33 -16.61 12.10
CA ASN A 294 1.08 -16.25 12.21
C ASN A 294 1.97 -17.36 11.68
N PHE A 295 2.67 -17.07 10.59
CA PHE A 295 3.69 -17.91 9.98
C PHE A 295 5.09 -17.29 10.10
N SER A 296 5.29 -16.37 11.06
CA SER A 296 6.57 -15.68 11.21
C SER A 296 7.69 -16.66 11.54
N ALA A 297 8.83 -16.53 10.85
CA ALA A 297 9.95 -17.47 10.94
C ALA A 297 9.58 -18.93 10.66
N CYS A 298 8.47 -19.20 9.95
CA CYS A 298 8.15 -20.55 9.50
C CYS A 298 9.09 -20.97 8.37
N TYR A 299 9.59 -22.20 8.45
CA TYR A 299 10.51 -22.78 7.49
C TYR A 299 9.82 -23.87 6.68
N PHE A 300 9.77 -23.67 5.36
CA PHE A 300 9.40 -24.69 4.39
C PHE A 300 10.67 -25.11 3.65
N LYS A 301 11.14 -26.34 3.84
CA LYS A 301 12.34 -26.86 3.17
C LYS A 301 12.23 -26.76 1.66
N GLU A 302 11.06 -27.08 1.12
CA GLU A 302 10.70 -26.88 -0.28
C GLU A 302 9.39 -26.10 -0.38
N GLN A 303 9.46 -24.83 -0.80
CA GLN A 303 8.29 -23.95 -0.89
C GLN A 303 7.17 -24.50 -1.80
N LYS A 304 7.53 -25.22 -2.87
CA LYS A 304 6.57 -25.87 -3.78
C LYS A 304 5.81 -27.03 -3.13
N ALA A 305 6.35 -27.61 -2.05
CA ALA A 305 5.71 -28.70 -1.31
C ALA A 305 4.70 -28.19 -0.27
N ALA A 306 4.74 -26.90 0.08
CA ALA A 306 3.60 -26.27 0.74
C ALA A 306 2.44 -26.19 -0.26
N ASN A 307 1.20 -26.39 0.18
CA ASN A 307 -0.01 -26.21 -0.63
C ASN A 307 -0.95 -25.24 0.10
N LEU A 308 -1.17 -24.06 -0.48
CA LEU A 308 -2.02 -23.00 0.09
C LEU A 308 -3.21 -22.68 -0.84
N ILE A 309 -3.53 -23.59 -1.76
CA ILE A 309 -4.62 -23.40 -2.72
C ILE A 309 -5.97 -23.43 -1.99
N ASN A 310 -6.87 -22.52 -2.37
CA ASN A 310 -8.22 -22.37 -1.79
C ASN A 310 -8.19 -22.10 -0.28
N VAL A 311 -7.16 -21.40 0.21
CA VAL A 311 -7.19 -20.84 1.57
C VAL A 311 -8.11 -19.61 1.55
N ASP A 312 -9.25 -19.70 2.21
CA ASP A 312 -10.24 -18.62 2.27
C ASP A 312 -9.72 -17.47 3.15
N ILE A 313 -9.57 -16.30 2.53
CA ILE A 313 -9.09 -15.05 3.14
C ILE A 313 -10.13 -13.92 3.06
N ASP A 314 -11.39 -14.19 2.73
CA ASP A 314 -12.39 -13.15 2.42
C ASP A 314 -12.63 -12.18 3.59
N LYS A 315 -12.29 -12.58 4.81
CA LYS A 315 -12.41 -11.76 6.03
C LYS A 315 -11.16 -10.95 6.36
N LEU A 316 -10.07 -11.10 5.61
CA LEU A 316 -8.78 -10.45 5.88
C LEU A 316 -8.65 -9.14 5.09
N ASP A 317 -8.80 -8.02 5.78
CA ASP A 317 -8.59 -6.67 5.24
C ASP A 317 -7.58 -5.86 6.08
N PHE A 318 -7.33 -4.60 5.70
CA PHE A 318 -6.43 -3.73 6.48
C PHE A 318 -6.91 -3.52 7.92
N LYS A 319 -8.22 -3.51 8.16
CA LYS A 319 -8.79 -3.37 9.51
C LYS A 319 -8.50 -4.61 10.35
N SER A 320 -8.54 -5.80 9.74
CA SER A 320 -8.18 -7.05 10.39
C SER A 320 -6.71 -7.08 10.84
N VAL A 321 -5.80 -6.50 10.03
CA VAL A 321 -4.38 -6.33 10.39
C VAL A 321 -4.21 -5.40 11.60
N GLU A 322 -4.91 -4.27 11.63
CA GLU A 322 -4.87 -3.37 12.80
C GLU A 322 -5.44 -4.04 14.05
N LYS A 323 -6.62 -4.67 13.93
CA LYS A 323 -7.28 -5.39 15.03
C LYS A 323 -6.37 -6.48 15.57
N TYR A 324 -5.71 -7.24 14.69
CA TYR A 324 -4.77 -8.27 15.10
C TYR A 324 -3.63 -7.72 15.97
N ILE A 325 -3.00 -6.61 15.55
CA ILE A 325 -1.91 -6.01 16.33
C ILE A 325 -2.45 -5.50 17.66
N GLU A 326 -3.60 -4.83 17.68
CA GLU A 326 -4.22 -4.29 18.90
C GLU A 326 -4.63 -5.38 19.90
N ASP A 327 -5.14 -6.51 19.42
CA ASP A 327 -5.62 -7.63 20.26
C ASP A 327 -4.47 -8.48 20.82
N ASN A 328 -3.36 -8.63 20.07
CA ASN A 328 -2.32 -9.61 20.42
C ASN A 328 -1.07 -9.03 21.08
N TYR A 329 -0.77 -7.73 20.94
CA TYR A 329 0.50 -7.18 21.45
C TYR A 329 0.66 -7.26 22.98
N LYS A 330 -0.45 -7.38 23.74
CA LYS A 330 -0.45 -7.54 25.20
C LYS A 330 -0.37 -9.01 25.61
N ASP A 331 0.60 -9.73 25.07
CA ASP A 331 0.84 -11.13 25.43
C ASP A 331 1.40 -11.27 26.86
N GLU A 332 1.67 -12.51 27.27
CA GLU A 332 2.21 -12.79 28.60
C GLU A 332 3.57 -12.13 28.84
N SER A 333 4.43 -12.08 27.82
CA SER A 333 5.72 -11.40 27.89
C SER A 333 5.54 -9.92 28.18
N TYR A 334 4.66 -9.23 27.45
CA TYR A 334 4.32 -7.83 27.71
C TYR A 334 3.78 -7.62 29.12
N LYS A 335 2.84 -8.49 29.56
CA LYS A 335 2.25 -8.39 30.90
C LYS A 335 3.29 -8.56 32.00
N ASN A 336 4.25 -9.45 31.80
CA ASN A 336 5.34 -9.70 32.75
C ASN A 336 6.33 -8.53 32.78
N GLU A 337 6.69 -7.99 31.62
CA GLU A 337 7.64 -6.87 31.49
C GLU A 337 7.06 -5.55 32.01
N THR A 338 5.75 -5.32 31.83
CA THR A 338 5.06 -4.14 32.37
C THR A 338 4.66 -4.28 33.84
N LYS A 339 4.87 -5.44 34.46
CA LYS A 339 4.46 -5.70 35.83
C LYS A 339 5.31 -4.89 36.81
N GLY A 340 4.67 -3.97 37.53
CA GLY A 340 5.34 -3.15 38.56
C GLY A 340 5.98 -1.86 38.02
N ILE A 341 5.95 -1.63 36.71
CA ILE A 341 6.36 -0.34 36.13
C ILE A 341 5.23 0.67 36.33
N GLN A 342 5.56 1.83 36.87
CA GLN A 342 4.62 2.95 37.05
C GLN A 342 4.91 4.13 36.12
N ASP A 343 6.09 4.19 35.50
CA ASP A 343 6.40 5.25 34.53
C ASP A 343 5.62 5.04 33.23
N GLU A 344 4.66 5.94 32.97
CA GLU A 344 3.85 5.94 31.75
C GLU A 344 4.70 5.99 30.47
N LYS A 345 5.87 6.65 30.49
CA LYS A 345 6.77 6.73 29.32
C LYS A 345 7.41 5.39 29.02
N GLU A 346 7.83 4.68 30.05
CA GLU A 346 8.43 3.35 29.94
C GLU A 346 7.39 2.32 29.46
N ILE A 347 6.19 2.34 30.06
CA ILE A 347 5.06 1.49 29.60
C ILE A 347 4.75 1.76 28.13
N PHE A 348 4.74 3.02 27.70
CA PHE A 348 4.50 3.36 26.30
C PHE A 348 5.61 2.85 25.37
N LYS A 349 6.89 2.92 25.79
CA LYS A 349 8.02 2.40 25.02
C LYS A 349 7.88 0.89 24.82
N ILE A 350 7.64 0.15 25.90
CA ILE A 350 7.40 -1.30 25.87
C ILE A 350 6.19 -1.61 24.98
N GLN A 351 5.07 -0.90 25.14
CA GLN A 351 3.89 -1.06 24.29
C GLN A 351 4.20 -0.92 22.79
N ASN A 352 5.01 0.07 22.40
CA ASN A 352 5.39 0.27 21.02
C ASN A 352 6.35 -0.81 20.50
N GLU A 353 7.28 -1.27 21.32
CA GLU A 353 8.17 -2.38 20.98
C GLU A 353 7.40 -3.67 20.66
N TYR A 354 6.42 -4.02 21.50
CA TYR A 354 5.58 -5.18 21.26
C TYR A 354 4.71 -5.01 20.02
N ARG A 355 4.08 -3.84 19.83
CA ARG A 355 3.33 -3.55 18.59
C ARG A 355 4.20 -3.66 17.34
N LEU A 356 5.44 -3.19 17.41
CA LEU A 356 6.42 -3.30 16.35
C LEU A 356 6.77 -4.76 16.06
N ARG A 357 7.00 -5.57 17.10
CA ARG A 357 7.24 -7.02 16.95
C ARG A 357 6.09 -7.72 16.24
N TYR A 358 4.85 -7.49 16.65
CA TYR A 358 3.68 -8.09 16.01
C TYR A 358 3.50 -7.61 14.55
N ALA A 359 3.77 -6.34 14.26
CA ALA A 359 3.76 -5.85 12.87
C ALA A 359 4.85 -6.53 12.00
N LYS A 360 6.05 -6.74 12.56
CA LYS A 360 7.14 -7.48 11.90
C LYS A 360 6.76 -8.94 11.64
N ASN A 361 6.17 -9.61 12.63
CA ASN A 361 5.71 -11.00 12.50
C ASN A 361 4.63 -11.14 11.41
N LEU A 362 3.67 -10.21 11.35
CA LEU A 362 2.66 -10.19 10.29
C LEU A 362 3.28 -10.00 8.91
N LYS A 363 4.15 -9.00 8.75
CA LYS A 363 4.84 -8.77 7.47
C LYS A 363 5.59 -10.02 7.04
N ASP A 364 6.31 -10.66 7.96
CA ASP A 364 7.05 -11.88 7.67
C ASP A 364 6.13 -13.05 7.30
N SER A 365 5.02 -13.24 8.02
CA SER A 365 4.00 -14.23 7.71
C SER A 365 3.43 -14.06 6.31
N PHE A 366 3.04 -12.83 5.96
CA PHE A 366 2.50 -12.51 4.64
C PHE A 366 3.53 -12.68 3.53
N ARG A 367 4.79 -12.35 3.79
CA ARG A 367 5.90 -12.60 2.87
C ARG A 367 6.06 -14.10 2.60
N VAL A 368 6.11 -14.93 3.65
CA VAL A 368 6.23 -16.40 3.52
C VAL A 368 5.09 -16.97 2.69
N ILE A 369 3.84 -16.62 3.01
CA ILE A 369 2.65 -17.09 2.27
C ILE A 369 2.69 -16.65 0.81
N LYS A 370 2.97 -15.36 0.56
CA LYS A 370 3.09 -14.81 -0.80
C LYS A 370 4.17 -15.54 -1.59
N ASP A 371 5.35 -15.76 -1.01
CA ASP A 371 6.46 -16.43 -1.70
C ASP A 371 6.06 -17.87 -2.08
N VAL A 372 5.40 -18.62 -1.19
CA VAL A 372 4.83 -19.94 -1.49
C VAL A 372 3.84 -19.87 -2.67
N LEU A 373 2.87 -18.96 -2.64
CA LEU A 373 1.87 -18.82 -3.71
C LEU A 373 2.49 -18.45 -5.06
N ILE A 374 3.52 -17.60 -5.08
CA ILE A 374 4.28 -17.27 -6.29
C ILE A 374 4.93 -18.54 -6.86
N THR A 375 5.55 -19.39 -6.01
CA THR A 375 6.17 -20.63 -6.49
C THR A 375 5.17 -21.66 -7.04
N GLN A 376 3.90 -21.55 -6.67
CA GLN A 376 2.79 -22.39 -7.15
C GLN A 376 2.12 -21.83 -8.42
N ASN A 377 2.59 -20.71 -8.97
CA ASN A 377 1.94 -19.97 -10.05
C ASN A 377 0.53 -19.44 -9.70
N ASN A 378 0.20 -19.29 -8.40
CA ASN A 378 -1.05 -18.67 -7.97
C ASN A 378 -0.87 -17.15 -7.77
N THR A 379 -0.70 -16.45 -8.88
CA THR A 379 -0.35 -15.02 -8.87
C THR A 379 -1.46 -14.13 -8.33
N LEU A 380 -2.74 -14.52 -8.50
CA LEU A 380 -3.88 -13.72 -8.05
C LEU A 380 -3.96 -13.68 -6.52
N GLU A 381 -3.93 -14.84 -5.87
CA GLU A 381 -3.93 -14.90 -4.40
C GLU A 381 -2.66 -14.28 -3.82
N ALA A 382 -1.50 -14.50 -4.46
CA ALA A 382 -0.24 -13.89 -4.03
C ALA A 382 -0.31 -12.35 -3.98
N GLN A 383 -1.05 -11.71 -4.90
CA GLN A 383 -1.22 -10.26 -4.91
C GLN A 383 -2.02 -9.75 -3.71
N GLU A 384 -3.05 -10.47 -3.27
CA GLU A 384 -3.84 -10.14 -2.09
C GLU A 384 -2.98 -10.21 -0.82
N TRP A 385 -2.16 -11.25 -0.68
CA TRP A 385 -1.21 -11.37 0.44
C TRP A 385 -0.11 -10.30 0.38
N HIS A 386 0.40 -9.97 -0.81
CA HIS A 386 1.38 -8.90 -0.96
C HIS A 386 0.82 -7.52 -0.59
N LYS A 387 -0.46 -7.27 -0.86
CA LYS A 387 -1.17 -6.05 -0.41
C LYS A 387 -1.17 -5.96 1.12
N LEU A 388 -1.43 -7.07 1.81
CA LEU A 388 -1.38 -7.15 3.28
C LEU A 388 0.06 -7.02 3.82
N GLU A 389 1.05 -7.62 3.16
CA GLU A 389 2.48 -7.47 3.47
C GLU A 389 2.93 -6.01 3.46
N LEU A 390 2.59 -5.26 2.40
CA LEU A 390 2.97 -3.85 2.28
C LEU A 390 2.27 -2.97 3.32
N TYR A 391 1.02 -3.30 3.67
CA TYR A 391 0.33 -2.62 4.74
C TYR A 391 0.91 -2.94 6.12
N ALA A 392 1.29 -4.19 6.38
CA ALA A 392 2.03 -4.56 7.60
C ALA A 392 3.38 -3.82 7.69
N LYS A 393 4.09 -3.66 6.56
CA LYS A 393 5.31 -2.84 6.48
C LYS A 393 5.02 -1.36 6.77
N GLU A 394 3.91 -0.82 6.29
CA GLU A 394 3.49 0.55 6.63
C GLU A 394 3.30 0.71 8.15
N ARG A 395 2.63 -0.25 8.82
CA ARG A 395 2.44 -0.27 10.28
C ARG A 395 3.74 -0.45 11.05
N GLU A 396 4.64 -1.31 10.59
CA GLU A 396 5.98 -1.49 11.18
C GLU A 396 6.75 -0.16 11.19
N LEU A 397 6.90 0.48 10.03
CA LEU A 397 7.59 1.76 9.92
C LEU A 397 6.92 2.84 10.76
N LEU A 398 5.60 2.78 10.87
CA LEU A 398 4.82 3.68 11.71
C LEU A 398 5.24 3.66 13.18
N PHE A 399 5.34 2.46 13.75
CA PHE A 399 5.69 2.26 15.15
C PHE A 399 7.15 2.62 15.41
N GLU A 400 8.03 2.35 14.44
CA GLU A 400 9.43 2.81 14.49
C GLU A 400 9.48 4.35 14.52
N VAL A 401 8.74 5.04 13.66
CA VAL A 401 8.64 6.52 13.68
C VAL A 401 8.12 7.02 15.04
N GLU A 402 7.06 6.40 15.57
CA GLU A 402 6.45 6.82 16.84
C GLU A 402 7.42 6.69 18.02
N SER A 403 8.26 5.65 18.03
CA SER A 403 9.29 5.45 19.06
C SER A 403 10.34 6.58 19.05
N CYS A 404 10.84 6.97 17.88
CA CYS A 404 11.85 8.03 17.75
C CYS A 404 11.40 9.40 18.30
N TYR A 405 10.11 9.73 18.14
CA TYR A 405 9.60 11.06 18.51
C TYR A 405 9.21 11.19 19.98
N LYS A 406 8.77 10.11 20.65
CA LYS A 406 8.42 10.19 22.08
C LYS A 406 9.63 10.11 23.00
N GLU A 407 10.71 9.47 22.57
CA GLU A 407 11.93 9.34 23.37
C GLU A 407 12.62 10.69 23.61
N LYS A 408 12.44 11.68 22.72
CA LYS A 408 13.22 12.92 22.77
C LYS A 408 12.54 14.11 23.47
N ASN A 409 11.25 14.09 23.79
CA ASN A 409 10.51 15.23 24.39
C ASN A 409 10.83 16.61 23.75
N LYS A 410 11.35 16.63 22.51
CA LYS A 410 11.87 17.82 21.84
C LYS A 410 10.88 18.23 20.76
N PRO A 411 10.56 19.53 20.64
CA PRO A 411 9.81 20.02 19.50
C PRO A 411 10.55 19.66 18.21
N PHE A 412 9.80 19.40 17.14
CA PHE A 412 10.25 18.98 15.80
C PHE A 412 11.50 19.72 15.27
N ILE A 413 11.71 20.96 15.72
CA ILE A 413 12.78 21.86 15.27
C ILE A 413 14.13 21.59 15.99
N ALA A 414 14.14 20.98 17.17
CA ALA A 414 15.36 20.75 17.98
C ALA A 414 16.02 19.37 17.79
N ALA A 415 15.47 18.50 16.95
CA ALA A 415 16.04 17.19 16.61
C ALA A 415 16.98 17.23 15.38
N LYS A 416 17.50 18.42 15.03
CA LYS A 416 18.08 18.70 13.71
C LYS A 416 19.52 18.21 13.48
N SER A 417 20.12 17.42 14.36
CA SER A 417 21.56 17.08 14.21
C SER A 417 22.00 15.64 14.48
N GLU A 418 21.14 14.69 14.87
CA GLU A 418 21.61 13.33 15.21
C GLU A 418 20.97 12.15 14.46
N ASP A 419 19.70 12.20 14.02
CA ASP A 419 19.05 11.04 13.40
C ASP A 419 18.62 11.28 11.95
N LYS A 420 19.59 11.18 11.04
CA LYS A 420 19.37 11.13 9.58
C LYS A 420 18.38 10.03 9.17
N ASN A 421 18.17 9.02 10.01
CA ASN A 421 17.25 7.90 9.79
C ASN A 421 15.77 8.23 10.01
N SER A 422 15.41 9.11 10.95
CA SER A 422 14.00 9.37 11.32
C SER A 422 13.19 10.07 10.21
N ILE A 423 13.83 11.00 9.50
CA ILE A 423 13.24 11.72 8.38
C ILE A 423 13.03 10.78 7.19
N ASN A 424 14.04 9.98 6.85
CA ASN A 424 13.96 8.97 5.78
C ASN A 424 12.85 7.93 6.06
N LEU A 425 12.73 7.51 7.32
CA LEU A 425 11.69 6.60 7.77
C LEU A 425 10.30 7.22 7.58
N THR A 426 10.15 8.48 7.96
CA THR A 426 8.89 9.22 7.80
C THR A 426 8.51 9.41 6.33
N PHE A 427 9.48 9.72 5.47
CA PHE A 427 9.27 9.74 4.02
C PHE A 427 8.85 8.38 3.47
N SER A 428 9.43 7.29 3.99
CA SER A 428 9.07 5.92 3.59
C SER A 428 7.63 5.57 3.97
N VAL A 429 7.18 5.99 5.16
CA VAL A 429 5.77 5.84 5.58
C VAL A 429 4.85 6.66 4.68
N LEU A 430 5.17 7.93 4.42
CA LEU A 430 4.38 8.79 3.55
C LEU A 430 4.28 8.23 2.13
N LEU A 431 5.38 7.70 1.60
CA LEU A 431 5.43 7.09 0.28
C LEU A 431 4.53 5.85 0.19
N LEU A 432 4.61 4.93 1.15
CA LEU A 432 3.73 3.76 1.20
C LEU A 432 2.26 4.15 1.34
N TRP A 433 1.96 5.16 2.15
CA TRP A 433 0.61 5.69 2.31
C TRP A 433 0.07 6.27 1.00
N ILE A 434 0.87 7.09 0.29
CA ILE A 434 0.51 7.61 -1.04
C ILE A 434 0.23 6.45 -1.99
N TYR A 435 1.09 5.45 -2.06
CA TYR A 435 0.86 4.29 -2.93
C TYR A 435 -0.39 3.49 -2.54
N ARG A 436 -0.73 3.36 -1.26
CA ARG A 436 -1.99 2.75 -0.83
C ARG A 436 -3.20 3.53 -1.34
N VAL A 437 -3.14 4.86 -1.24
CA VAL A 437 -4.20 5.77 -1.64
C VAL A 437 -4.40 5.81 -3.15
N THR A 438 -3.32 5.89 -3.93
CA THR A 438 -3.37 6.11 -5.38
C THR A 438 -3.42 4.81 -6.18
N SER A 439 -2.87 3.72 -5.65
CA SER A 439 -2.63 2.48 -6.41
C SER A 439 -2.94 1.19 -5.64
N LEU A 440 -3.41 1.28 -4.40
CA LEU A 440 -3.53 0.15 -3.48
C LEU A 440 -2.21 -0.65 -3.41
N HIS A 441 -1.09 0.07 -3.24
CA HIS A 441 0.26 -0.49 -3.27
C HIS A 441 0.64 -1.18 -4.59
N HIS A 442 0.27 -0.59 -5.72
CA HIS A 442 0.52 -1.11 -7.08
C HIS A 442 -0.18 -2.45 -7.38
N THR A 443 -1.25 -2.78 -6.69
CA THR A 443 -2.02 -4.02 -6.95
C THR A 443 -3.26 -3.75 -7.79
N ASN A 444 -3.83 -2.54 -7.72
CA ASN A 444 -5.10 -2.23 -8.36
C ASN A 444 -4.91 -1.32 -9.59
N LEU A 445 -4.94 -1.94 -10.78
CA LEU A 445 -4.79 -1.25 -12.06
C LEU A 445 -5.88 -0.17 -12.30
N PRO A 446 -7.19 -0.45 -12.15
CA PRO A 446 -8.23 0.57 -12.27
C PRO A 446 -7.99 1.79 -11.40
N ARG A 447 -7.57 1.59 -10.13
CA ARG A 447 -7.32 2.68 -9.19
C ARG A 447 -6.18 3.60 -9.65
N ILE A 448 -5.13 3.03 -10.25
CA ILE A 448 -4.01 3.80 -10.83
C ILE A 448 -4.50 4.61 -12.02
N ILE A 449 -5.25 4.00 -12.93
CA ILE A 449 -5.78 4.66 -14.13
C ILE A 449 -6.68 5.83 -13.72
N ASN A 450 -7.63 5.60 -12.80
CA ASN A 450 -8.56 6.62 -12.32
C ASN A 450 -7.83 7.80 -11.69
N PHE A 451 -6.83 7.54 -10.85
CA PHE A 451 -6.01 8.59 -10.25
C PHE A 451 -5.18 9.34 -11.31
N THR A 452 -4.63 8.63 -12.29
CA THR A 452 -3.86 9.23 -13.39
C THR A 452 -4.75 10.15 -14.23
N SER A 453 -5.93 9.68 -14.62
CA SER A 453 -6.94 10.47 -15.34
C SER A 453 -7.36 11.72 -14.57
N LEU A 454 -7.56 11.59 -13.25
CA LEU A 454 -7.88 12.72 -12.37
C LEU A 454 -6.77 13.78 -12.37
N ASN A 455 -5.50 13.37 -12.34
CA ASN A 455 -4.37 14.31 -12.41
C ASN A 455 -4.29 15.03 -13.76
N ILE A 456 -4.54 14.34 -14.88
CA ILE A 456 -4.57 14.96 -16.21
C ILE A 456 -5.68 16.02 -16.27
N VAL A 457 -6.89 15.67 -15.85
CA VAL A 457 -8.04 16.59 -15.82
C VAL A 457 -7.76 17.80 -14.94
N ALA A 458 -7.21 17.57 -13.74
CA ALA A 458 -6.95 18.66 -12.81
C ALA A 458 -5.85 19.61 -13.30
N PHE A 459 -4.81 19.09 -13.98
CA PHE A 459 -3.81 19.94 -14.62
C PHE A 459 -4.40 20.71 -15.82
N GLY A 460 -5.24 20.10 -16.64
CA GLY A 460 -5.95 20.79 -17.71
C GLY A 460 -6.84 21.93 -17.21
N LEU A 461 -7.60 21.69 -16.13
CA LEU A 461 -8.40 22.72 -15.46
C LEU A 461 -7.53 23.86 -14.89
N LEU A 462 -6.36 23.53 -14.34
CA LEU A 462 -5.40 24.54 -13.87
C LEU A 462 -4.89 25.41 -15.03
N VAL A 463 -4.52 24.81 -16.16
CA VAL A 463 -4.08 25.57 -17.35
C VAL A 463 -5.18 26.51 -17.82
N CYS A 464 -6.43 26.03 -17.93
CA CYS A 464 -7.58 26.88 -18.27
C CYS A 464 -7.76 28.02 -17.26
N LEU A 465 -7.61 27.75 -15.96
CA LEU A 465 -7.71 28.75 -14.92
C LEU A 465 -6.60 29.80 -15.04
N ILE A 466 -5.35 29.40 -15.28
CA ILE A 466 -4.21 30.32 -15.47
C ILE A 466 -4.45 31.22 -16.68
N THR A 467 -4.89 30.66 -17.81
CA THR A 467 -5.19 31.45 -19.02
C THR A 467 -6.35 32.42 -18.81
N TYR A 468 -7.42 31.98 -18.13
CA TYR A 468 -8.56 32.84 -17.77
C TYR A 468 -8.14 33.96 -16.82
N LEU A 469 -7.32 33.64 -15.82
CA LEU A 469 -6.78 34.63 -14.88
C LEU A 469 -5.94 35.68 -15.60
N SER A 470 -5.05 35.26 -16.50
CA SER A 470 -4.22 36.15 -17.31
C SER A 470 -5.04 37.21 -18.05
N TYR A 471 -6.24 36.84 -18.53
CA TYR A 471 -7.18 37.76 -19.20
C TYR A 471 -7.83 38.82 -18.28
N HIS A 472 -7.92 38.56 -16.97
CA HIS A 472 -8.68 39.40 -16.02
C HIS A 472 -7.83 40.10 -14.94
N ILE A 473 -6.49 40.00 -14.98
CA ILE A 473 -5.58 40.46 -13.90
C ILE A 473 -5.66 41.97 -13.59
N ASP A 474 -6.15 42.81 -14.50
CA ASP A 474 -6.07 44.28 -14.35
C ASP A 474 -6.97 44.91 -13.26
N LYS A 475 -7.68 44.12 -12.43
CA LYS A 475 -8.70 44.70 -11.52
C LYS A 475 -8.85 44.15 -10.10
N GLN A 476 -8.14 43.12 -9.63
CA GLN A 476 -8.56 42.50 -8.35
C GLN A 476 -7.56 41.67 -7.54
N THR A 477 -6.32 42.15 -7.38
CA THR A 477 -5.24 41.43 -6.64
C THR A 477 -5.61 40.99 -5.22
N ASN A 478 -6.32 41.80 -4.42
CA ASN A 478 -6.65 41.48 -3.03
C ASN A 478 -7.65 40.32 -2.82
N PHE A 479 -8.59 40.09 -3.75
CA PHE A 479 -9.57 39.00 -3.61
C PHE A 479 -8.96 37.62 -3.87
N TRP A 480 -7.93 37.53 -4.71
CA TRP A 480 -7.25 36.28 -5.03
C TRP A 480 -6.41 35.76 -3.85
N PHE A 481 -5.72 36.67 -3.14
CA PHE A 481 -5.00 36.32 -1.91
C PHE A 481 -5.95 35.74 -0.85
N LEU A 482 -7.15 36.33 -0.70
CA LEU A 482 -8.16 35.83 0.23
C LEU A 482 -8.68 34.44 -0.20
N GLY A 483 -8.93 34.24 -1.50
CA GLY A 483 -9.37 32.94 -2.04
C GLY A 483 -8.36 31.81 -1.78
N VAL A 484 -7.07 32.05 -2.02
CA VAL A 484 -6.01 31.07 -1.75
C VAL A 484 -5.82 30.82 -0.26
N PHE A 485 -5.95 31.86 0.57
CA PHE A 485 -5.94 31.69 2.02
C PHE A 485 -7.08 30.78 2.50
N ILE A 486 -8.31 31.04 2.02
CA ILE A 486 -9.48 30.20 2.33
C ILE A 486 -9.26 28.76 1.85
N LEU A 487 -8.77 28.57 0.62
CA LEU A 487 -8.48 27.24 0.07
C LEU A 487 -7.42 26.51 0.91
N SER A 488 -6.37 27.20 1.34
CA SER A 488 -5.34 26.63 2.22
C SER A 488 -5.93 26.17 3.55
N VAL A 489 -6.75 27.00 4.20
CA VAL A 489 -7.45 26.63 5.44
C VAL A 489 -8.38 25.43 5.23
N LEU A 490 -9.09 25.37 4.10
CA LEU A 490 -9.94 24.22 3.74
C LEU A 490 -9.11 22.94 3.56
N VAL A 491 -8.00 23.01 2.83
CA VAL A 491 -7.07 21.87 2.67
C VAL A 491 -6.56 21.41 4.02
N MET A 492 -6.22 22.33 4.93
CA MET A 492 -5.80 22.00 6.29
C MET A 492 -6.88 21.30 7.10
N ALA A 493 -8.12 21.77 6.99
CA ALA A 493 -9.26 21.12 7.63
C ALA A 493 -9.49 19.70 7.07
N ILE A 494 -9.43 19.53 5.75
CA ILE A 494 -9.58 18.23 5.07
C ILE A 494 -8.46 17.28 5.51
N VAL A 495 -7.22 17.74 5.49
CA VAL A 495 -6.05 16.98 5.95
C VAL A 495 -6.23 16.55 7.42
N TYR A 496 -6.63 17.48 8.27
CA TYR A 496 -6.85 17.23 9.69
C TYR A 496 -7.93 16.16 9.92
N LEU A 497 -9.07 16.26 9.23
CA LEU A 497 -10.18 15.29 9.32
C LEU A 497 -9.78 13.91 8.77
N THR A 498 -9.11 13.87 7.62
CA THR A 498 -8.69 12.63 6.95
C THR A 498 -7.68 11.86 7.81
N LEU A 499 -6.72 12.56 8.40
CA LEU A 499 -5.68 11.95 9.23
C LEU A 499 -6.10 11.74 10.69
N LYS A 500 -7.22 12.33 11.16
CA LYS A 500 -7.78 12.06 12.51
C LYS A 500 -8.07 10.58 12.71
N LYS A 501 -8.53 9.90 11.65
CA LYS A 501 -8.88 8.47 11.67
C LYS A 501 -7.66 7.55 11.85
N HIS A 502 -6.47 7.99 11.45
CA HIS A 502 -5.25 7.17 11.43
C HIS A 502 -4.45 7.16 12.74
N LYS A 503 -4.94 7.76 13.85
CA LYS A 503 -4.23 7.90 15.15
C LYS A 503 -2.80 8.53 15.09
N LEU A 504 -2.29 8.94 13.93
CA LEU A 504 -0.96 9.54 13.79
C LEU A 504 -0.97 11.04 14.04
N LYS A 505 -0.54 11.43 15.23
CA LYS A 505 -0.31 12.85 15.58
C LYS A 505 0.88 13.43 14.77
N SER A 506 1.90 12.63 14.47
CA SER A 506 3.14 13.10 13.83
C SER A 506 3.01 13.40 12.33
N ILE A 507 2.36 12.54 11.53
CA ILE A 507 2.13 12.82 10.09
C ILE A 507 1.24 14.05 9.92
N ARG A 508 0.21 14.20 10.77
CA ARG A 508 -0.63 15.41 10.82
C ARG A 508 0.20 16.66 11.05
N LEU A 509 1.10 16.62 12.02
CA LEU A 509 1.97 17.75 12.34
C LEU A 509 2.92 18.07 11.19
N ILE A 510 3.50 17.07 10.53
CA ILE A 510 4.42 17.27 9.41
C ILE A 510 3.70 17.87 8.21
N LEU A 511 2.53 17.36 7.85
CA LEU A 511 1.75 17.92 6.75
C LEU A 511 1.24 19.33 7.08
N PHE A 512 0.92 19.60 8.36
CA PHE A 512 0.56 20.94 8.84
C PHE A 512 1.74 21.91 8.77
N ILE A 513 2.93 21.49 9.21
CA ILE A 513 4.16 22.29 9.12
C ILE A 513 4.54 22.53 7.67
N PHE A 514 4.41 21.53 6.80
CA PHE A 514 4.68 21.68 5.37
C PHE A 514 3.73 22.68 4.72
N LEU A 515 2.43 22.63 5.06
CA LEU A 515 1.49 23.63 4.54
C LEU A 515 1.72 25.02 5.12
N ALA A 516 2.04 25.13 6.41
CA ALA A 516 2.41 26.39 7.04
C ALA A 516 3.69 26.98 6.42
N PHE A 517 4.67 26.14 6.08
CA PHE A 517 5.89 26.53 5.37
C PHE A 517 5.58 27.03 3.96
N LEU A 518 4.76 26.30 3.19
CA LEU A 518 4.33 26.75 1.87
C LEU A 518 3.56 28.08 1.94
N MET A 519 2.68 28.24 2.94
CA MET A 519 1.98 29.50 3.19
C MET A 519 2.93 30.63 3.57
N ALA A 520 3.95 30.37 4.37
CA ALA A 520 4.96 31.36 4.73
C ALA A 520 5.79 31.78 3.51
N LEU A 521 6.20 30.82 2.65
CA LEU A 521 6.88 31.13 1.38
C LEU A 521 6.00 32.00 0.48
N PHE A 522 4.71 31.68 0.37
CA PHE A 522 3.75 32.47 -0.39
C PHE A 522 3.61 33.90 0.16
N LEU A 523 3.48 34.04 1.50
CA LEU A 523 3.37 35.34 2.15
C LEU A 523 4.64 36.19 2.01
N ILE A 524 5.82 35.60 2.22
CA ILE A 524 7.12 36.29 2.03
C ILE A 524 7.21 36.81 0.59
N GLN A 525 6.91 35.97 -0.40
CA GLN A 525 6.93 36.39 -1.80
C GLN A 525 5.94 37.52 -2.08
N SER A 526 4.74 37.46 -1.49
CA SER A 526 3.72 38.51 -1.65
C SER A 526 4.16 39.86 -1.06
N ILE A 527 4.96 39.85 0.02
CA ILE A 527 5.49 41.04 0.69
C ILE A 527 6.68 41.64 -0.06
N THR A 528 7.50 40.83 -0.75
CA THR A 528 8.77 41.27 -1.36
C THR A 528 8.58 42.08 -2.66
N LEU A 529 7.34 42.43 -3.05
CA LEU A 529 6.96 43.32 -4.15
C LEU A 529 7.63 43.04 -5.53
N LEU A 530 8.07 41.81 -5.79
CA LEU A 530 8.57 41.42 -7.12
C LEU A 530 7.39 40.96 -7.99
N HIS A 531 6.66 41.94 -8.55
CA HIS A 531 5.39 41.72 -9.28
C HIS A 531 5.52 40.69 -10.42
N LEU A 532 6.67 40.56 -11.08
CA LEU A 532 6.86 39.60 -12.17
C LEU A 532 6.92 38.12 -11.75
N PHE A 533 7.31 37.82 -10.50
CA PHE A 533 7.48 36.43 -10.02
C PHE A 533 6.34 35.97 -9.12
N SER A 534 5.42 36.87 -8.74
CA SER A 534 4.32 36.56 -7.82
C SER A 534 3.32 35.57 -8.43
N ASP A 535 2.96 35.74 -9.70
CA ASP A 535 1.95 34.92 -10.39
C ASP A 535 2.39 33.47 -10.59
N VAL A 536 3.67 33.27 -10.95
CA VAL A 536 4.26 31.93 -11.12
C VAL A 536 4.25 31.16 -9.80
N ILE A 537 4.69 31.81 -8.72
CA ILE A 537 4.74 31.20 -7.38
C ILE A 537 3.33 30.95 -6.85
N PHE A 538 2.39 31.85 -7.12
CA PHE A 538 0.97 31.67 -6.79
C PHE A 538 0.39 30.42 -7.44
N ALA A 539 0.55 30.25 -8.76
CA ALA A 539 0.01 29.10 -9.47
C ALA A 539 0.67 27.78 -9.05
N LEU A 540 1.98 27.80 -8.80
CA LEU A 540 2.70 26.65 -8.26
C LEU A 540 2.16 26.24 -6.89
N PHE A 541 1.95 27.21 -5.99
CA PHE A 541 1.39 26.96 -4.66
C PHE A 541 -0.04 26.42 -4.75
N LEU A 542 -0.88 27.02 -5.61
CA LEU A 542 -2.24 26.56 -5.87
C LEU A 542 -2.27 25.12 -6.38
N TYR A 543 -1.38 24.76 -7.30
CA TYR A 543 -1.31 23.40 -7.84
C TYR A 543 -0.86 22.39 -6.77
N CYS A 544 0.14 22.75 -5.94
CA CYS A 544 0.54 21.92 -4.79
C CYS A 544 -0.63 21.67 -3.83
N LEU A 545 -1.38 22.71 -3.47
CA LEU A 545 -2.58 22.59 -2.62
C LEU A 545 -3.61 21.65 -3.25
N LEU A 546 -3.86 21.82 -4.54
CA LEU A 546 -4.82 21.03 -5.29
C LEU A 546 -4.41 19.54 -5.33
N VAL A 547 -3.14 19.22 -5.58
CA VAL A 547 -2.63 17.84 -5.56
C VAL A 547 -2.77 17.21 -4.18
N ILE A 548 -2.43 17.95 -3.11
CA ILE A 548 -2.60 17.47 -1.72
C ILE A 548 -4.08 17.19 -1.42
N ALA A 549 -4.97 18.08 -1.85
CA ALA A 549 -6.41 17.91 -1.69
C ALA A 549 -6.91 16.65 -2.42
N LEU A 550 -6.48 16.44 -3.67
CA LEU A 550 -6.82 15.26 -4.46
C LEU A 550 -6.37 13.98 -3.77
N ILE A 551 -5.12 13.91 -3.30
CA ILE A 551 -4.59 12.73 -2.58
C ILE A 551 -5.39 12.46 -1.30
N CYS A 552 -5.78 13.49 -0.55
CA CYS A 552 -6.52 13.31 0.70
C CYS A 552 -8.00 12.92 0.48
N LEU A 553 -8.66 13.49 -0.52
CA LEU A 553 -10.08 13.26 -0.81
C LEU A 553 -10.33 11.95 -1.56
N TYR A 554 -9.40 11.52 -2.41
CA TYR A 554 -9.57 10.34 -3.27
C TYR A 554 -9.92 9.04 -2.51
N PRO A 555 -9.30 8.70 -1.36
CA PRO A 555 -9.71 7.55 -0.54
C PRO A 555 -11.15 7.63 -0.05
N TYR A 556 -11.62 8.82 0.30
CA TYR A 556 -12.97 9.03 0.83
C TYR A 556 -14.01 8.84 -0.27
N ILE A 557 -13.76 9.44 -1.45
CA ILE A 557 -14.58 9.25 -2.65
C ILE A 557 -14.65 7.75 -3.01
N ASN A 558 -13.51 7.06 -2.98
CA ASN A 558 -13.45 5.64 -3.33
C ASN A 558 -13.99 4.69 -2.24
N SER A 559 -14.29 5.20 -1.04
CA SER A 559 -14.85 4.38 0.06
C SER A 559 -16.34 4.12 -0.12
N ILE A 560 -17.05 4.93 -0.91
CA ILE A 560 -18.48 4.80 -1.18
C ILE A 560 -18.64 4.41 -2.65
N SER A 561 -19.10 3.19 -2.93
CA SER A 561 -19.14 2.61 -4.28
C SER A 561 -19.89 3.48 -5.29
N PHE A 562 -21.08 3.96 -4.94
CA PHE A 562 -21.90 4.82 -5.81
C PHE A 562 -21.22 6.17 -6.11
N VAL A 563 -20.66 6.83 -5.07
CA VAL A 563 -19.96 8.11 -5.23
C VAL A 563 -18.71 7.94 -6.08
N SER A 564 -17.95 6.86 -5.86
CA SER A 564 -16.77 6.52 -6.66
C SER A 564 -17.13 6.33 -8.13
N TYR A 565 -18.20 5.58 -8.42
CA TYR A 565 -18.67 5.35 -9.78
C TYR A 565 -19.02 6.66 -10.50
N CYS A 566 -19.86 7.50 -9.87
CA CYS A 566 -20.27 8.79 -10.45
C CYS A 566 -19.07 9.74 -10.63
N PHE A 567 -18.16 9.79 -9.66
CA PHE A 567 -16.96 10.62 -9.74
C PHE A 567 -16.04 10.20 -10.88
N ASN A 568 -15.77 8.90 -11.04
CA ASN A 568 -14.90 8.42 -12.11
C ASN A 568 -15.53 8.68 -13.49
N TRP A 569 -16.85 8.55 -13.64
CA TRP A 569 -17.56 8.94 -14.86
C TRP A 569 -17.36 10.42 -15.21
N LEU A 570 -17.50 11.31 -14.23
CA LEU A 570 -17.24 12.75 -14.42
C LEU A 570 -15.78 12.99 -14.83
N VAL A 571 -14.83 12.34 -14.15
CA VAL A 571 -13.39 12.45 -14.50
C VAL A 571 -13.14 12.00 -15.92
N TYR A 572 -13.71 10.88 -16.37
CA TYR A 572 -13.53 10.41 -17.75
C TYR A 572 -14.20 11.32 -18.77
N PHE A 573 -15.37 11.89 -18.47
CA PHE A 573 -16.01 12.88 -19.32
C PHE A 573 -15.09 14.10 -19.54
N PHE A 574 -14.54 14.67 -18.45
CA PHE A 574 -13.60 15.78 -18.56
C PHE A 574 -12.28 15.36 -19.21
N LEU A 575 -11.82 14.12 -19.01
CA LEU A 575 -10.65 13.60 -19.69
C LEU A 575 -10.85 13.61 -21.21
N VAL A 576 -11.99 13.10 -21.70
CA VAL A 576 -12.31 13.13 -23.13
C VAL A 576 -12.33 14.57 -23.66
N MET A 577 -12.92 15.52 -22.92
CA MET A 577 -12.88 16.94 -23.30
C MET A 577 -11.45 17.49 -23.41
N VAL A 578 -10.57 17.15 -22.45
CA VAL A 578 -9.16 17.54 -22.49
C VAL A 578 -8.45 16.94 -23.71
N VAL A 579 -8.69 15.66 -24.01
CA VAL A 579 -8.09 14.97 -25.17
C VAL A 579 -8.53 15.60 -26.49
N VAL A 580 -9.80 16.00 -26.61
CA VAL A 580 -10.35 16.61 -27.83
C VAL A 580 -9.83 18.04 -28.02
N ILE A 581 -9.78 18.85 -26.95
CA ILE A 581 -9.44 20.27 -27.04
C ILE A 581 -7.91 20.49 -27.12
N LYS A 582 -7.13 19.81 -26.27
CA LYS A 582 -5.66 19.94 -26.17
C LYS A 582 -5.01 18.58 -25.82
N PRO A 583 -4.83 17.67 -26.79
CA PRO A 583 -4.25 16.35 -26.54
C PRO A 583 -2.81 16.39 -26.01
N GLN A 584 -2.09 17.51 -26.21
CA GLN A 584 -0.74 17.68 -25.67
C GLN A 584 -0.69 17.54 -24.14
N LEU A 585 -1.79 17.84 -23.43
CA LEU A 585 -1.85 17.77 -21.95
C LEU A 585 -1.71 16.34 -21.39
N ILE A 586 -1.83 15.29 -22.21
CA ILE A 586 -1.56 13.91 -21.79
C ILE A 586 -0.05 13.68 -21.65
N ASN A 587 0.76 14.38 -22.45
CA ASN A 587 2.21 14.22 -22.41
C ASN A 587 2.77 14.92 -21.16
N PRO A 588 3.44 14.18 -20.24
CA PRO A 588 3.99 14.76 -19.01
C PRO A 588 4.99 15.89 -19.26
N PHE A 589 5.58 15.94 -20.46
CA PHE A 589 6.60 16.91 -20.82
C PHE A 589 6.10 18.05 -21.70
N ALA A 590 4.83 18.03 -22.14
CA ALA A 590 4.30 19.08 -23.00
C ALA A 590 4.32 20.46 -22.32
N GLY A 591 4.01 20.51 -21.02
CA GLY A 591 4.14 21.76 -20.26
C GLY A 591 5.57 22.27 -20.17
N ILE A 592 6.58 21.39 -20.21
CA ILE A 592 7.98 21.74 -20.03
C ILE A 592 8.62 22.21 -21.34
N PHE A 593 8.34 21.52 -22.45
CA PHE A 593 8.99 21.74 -23.74
C PHE A 593 8.12 22.43 -24.79
N SER A 594 6.82 22.62 -24.53
CA SER A 594 5.87 23.18 -25.49
C SER A 594 4.71 23.91 -24.78
N SER A 595 5.04 24.71 -23.75
CA SER A 595 4.08 25.51 -22.97
C SER A 595 3.26 26.46 -23.85
N ASP A 596 3.89 27.04 -24.87
CA ASP A 596 3.30 27.88 -25.90
C ASP A 596 2.14 27.20 -26.66
N LYS A 597 2.16 25.87 -26.78
CA LYS A 597 1.11 25.11 -27.49
C LYS A 597 -0.11 24.78 -26.62
N LEU A 598 0.01 24.93 -25.30
CA LEU A 598 -1.02 24.54 -24.34
C LEU A 598 -2.13 25.59 -24.16
N TYR A 599 -1.88 26.83 -24.56
CA TYR A 599 -2.84 27.91 -24.53
C TYR A 599 -2.82 28.68 -25.87
N GLU A 600 -3.71 29.63 -26.04
CA GLU A 600 -3.73 30.52 -27.21
C GLU A 600 -3.05 31.84 -26.83
N SER A 601 -2.00 32.24 -27.56
CA SER A 601 -1.24 33.46 -27.27
C SER A 601 -2.10 34.70 -27.51
N GLN A 602 -2.20 35.57 -26.51
CA GLN A 602 -2.89 36.85 -26.66
C GLN A 602 -2.10 37.81 -27.55
N PHE A 603 -0.78 37.68 -27.58
CA PHE A 603 0.07 38.40 -28.52
C PHE A 603 -0.26 38.03 -29.97
N GLU A 604 -0.43 36.74 -30.27
CA GLU A 604 -0.83 36.29 -31.60
C GLU A 604 -2.22 36.81 -31.99
N LYS A 605 -3.18 36.78 -31.04
CA LYS A 605 -4.53 37.32 -31.27
C LYS A 605 -4.53 38.84 -31.48
N SER A 606 -3.85 39.60 -30.61
CA SER A 606 -3.74 41.06 -30.77
C SER A 606 -3.01 41.46 -32.05
N LEU A 607 -2.05 40.65 -32.52
CA LEU A 607 -1.41 40.85 -33.81
C LEU A 607 -2.36 40.62 -34.99
N ASN A 608 -3.37 39.77 -34.84
CA ASN A 608 -4.41 39.57 -35.85
C ASN A 608 -5.45 40.69 -35.86
N ASP A 609 -5.66 41.38 -34.74
CA ASP A 609 -6.59 42.51 -34.61
C ASP A 609 -5.99 43.85 -35.11
N LEU A 610 -4.67 43.90 -35.36
CA LEU A 610 -3.99 45.07 -35.91
C LEU A 610 -4.28 45.27 -37.40
N ASN A 611 -4.33 46.54 -37.82
CA ASN A 611 -4.42 46.91 -39.24
C ASN A 611 -3.18 46.42 -40.02
N ALA A 612 -3.37 46.06 -41.30
CA ALA A 612 -2.30 45.52 -42.15
C ALA A 612 -1.09 46.46 -42.26
N SER A 613 -1.33 47.77 -42.32
CA SER A 613 -0.30 48.81 -42.32
C SER A 613 0.52 48.84 -41.02
N ALA A 614 -0.12 48.64 -39.86
CA ALA A 614 0.55 48.57 -38.56
C ALA A 614 1.46 47.33 -38.45
N ILE A 615 1.01 46.18 -38.96
CA ILE A 615 1.78 44.92 -38.95
C ILE A 615 3.04 45.06 -39.82
N VAL A 616 2.92 45.58 -41.04
CA VAL A 616 4.07 45.74 -41.94
C VAL A 616 5.07 46.76 -41.39
N ASN A 617 4.60 47.88 -40.85
CA ASN A 617 5.46 48.86 -40.20
C ASN A 617 6.17 48.29 -38.96
N LEU A 618 5.51 47.42 -38.18
CA LEU A 618 6.14 46.75 -37.04
C LEU A 618 7.26 45.79 -37.49
N ALA A 619 7.03 45.05 -38.58
CA ALA A 619 8.01 44.18 -39.20
C ALA A 619 9.21 44.97 -39.78
N SER A 620 8.96 46.12 -40.41
CA SER A 620 10.02 46.98 -40.97
C SER A 620 10.89 47.57 -39.85
N ILE A 621 10.29 48.02 -38.75
CA ILE A 621 11.00 48.49 -37.54
C ILE A 621 11.90 47.37 -36.98
N LEU A 622 11.42 46.13 -36.94
CA LEU A 622 12.23 44.98 -36.51
C LEU A 622 13.40 44.67 -37.46
N GLN A 623 13.28 45.03 -38.73
CA GLN A 623 14.34 44.90 -39.74
C GLN A 623 15.23 46.15 -39.85
N ASN A 624 15.03 47.15 -38.98
CA ASN A 624 15.72 48.45 -39.00
C ASN A 624 15.43 49.31 -40.24
N ASP A 625 14.27 49.13 -40.90
CA ASP A 625 13.78 49.98 -41.98
C ASP A 625 12.71 50.96 -41.45
N PHE A 626 13.04 52.25 -41.53
CA PHE A 626 12.25 53.36 -40.96
C PHE A 626 11.42 54.12 -42.01
N ASN A 627 11.30 53.60 -43.24
CA ASN A 627 10.38 54.14 -44.24
C ASN A 627 8.94 53.70 -43.95
N LEU A 628 8.30 54.34 -42.96
CA LEU A 628 6.98 53.93 -42.47
C LEU A 628 5.85 54.34 -43.42
N HIS A 629 4.97 53.39 -43.74
CA HIS A 629 3.80 53.64 -44.56
C HIS A 629 2.66 54.25 -43.73
N LEU A 630 2.27 55.48 -44.05
CA LEU A 630 1.24 56.26 -43.33
C LEU A 630 -0.21 56.02 -43.82
N LYS A 631 -0.41 55.23 -44.89
CA LYS A 631 -1.73 54.90 -45.45
C LYS A 631 -1.82 53.42 -45.78
N ASP A 632 -3.04 52.88 -45.70
CA ASP A 632 -3.33 51.49 -46.05
C ASP A 632 -2.92 51.20 -47.49
N GLN A 633 -1.90 50.36 -47.64
CA GLN A 633 -1.53 49.77 -48.90
C GLN A 633 -2.28 48.44 -49.08
N ASN A 634 -2.59 48.09 -50.34
CA ASN A 634 -3.10 46.77 -50.70
C ASN A 634 -1.97 45.73 -50.56
N ILE A 635 -1.72 45.30 -49.32
CA ILE A 635 -0.71 44.28 -48.98
C ILE A 635 -1.31 42.90 -49.25
N SER A 636 -0.54 41.99 -49.86
CA SER A 636 -1.01 40.64 -50.10
C SER A 636 -1.11 39.82 -48.80
N PHE A 637 -2.02 38.85 -48.75
CA PHE A 637 -2.17 37.96 -47.59
C PHE A 637 -0.87 37.21 -47.24
N THR A 638 -0.08 36.85 -48.25
CA THR A 638 1.21 36.17 -48.08
C THR A 638 2.26 37.07 -47.41
N GLU A 639 2.37 38.33 -47.85
CA GLU A 639 3.30 39.31 -47.26
C GLU A 639 2.90 39.63 -45.82
N LEU A 640 1.59 39.77 -45.55
CA LEU A 640 1.08 40.02 -44.21
C LEU A 640 1.41 38.87 -43.25
N ASN A 641 1.22 37.61 -43.67
CA ASN A 641 1.55 36.45 -42.84
C ASN A 641 3.05 36.28 -42.63
N SER A 642 3.87 36.61 -43.64
CA SER A 642 5.33 36.64 -43.49
C SER A 642 5.77 37.69 -42.47
N ALA A 643 5.16 38.88 -42.50
CA ALA A 643 5.42 39.95 -41.53
C ALA A 643 5.03 39.52 -40.10
N LYS A 644 3.86 38.89 -39.93
CA LYS A 644 3.42 38.34 -38.63
C LYS A 644 4.39 37.30 -38.09
N THR A 645 4.85 36.38 -38.96
CA THR A 645 5.81 35.33 -38.58
C THR A 645 7.15 35.93 -38.14
N LEU A 646 7.63 36.95 -38.85
CA LEU A 646 8.86 37.68 -38.49
C LEU A 646 8.73 38.41 -37.15
N ILE A 647 7.57 39.01 -36.89
CA ILE A 647 7.27 39.66 -35.61
C ILE A 647 7.27 38.65 -34.46
N MET A 648 6.61 37.50 -34.64
CA MET A 648 6.59 36.42 -33.65
C MET A 648 7.99 35.87 -33.36
N ALA A 649 8.82 35.68 -34.39
CA ALA A 649 10.19 35.19 -34.24
C ALA A 649 11.13 36.18 -33.52
N ASN A 650 10.81 37.47 -33.51
CA ASN A 650 11.64 38.53 -32.91
C ASN A 650 10.97 39.23 -31.71
N LYS A 651 10.11 38.51 -30.96
CA LYS A 651 9.36 39.02 -29.81
C LYS A 651 10.22 39.74 -28.76
N GLU A 652 11.42 39.22 -28.44
CA GLU A 652 12.34 39.87 -27.47
C GLU A 652 12.90 41.20 -27.98
N LYS A 653 13.33 41.25 -29.25
CA LYS A 653 13.78 42.49 -29.88
C LYS A 653 12.66 43.52 -29.91
N LEU A 654 11.43 43.09 -30.18
CA LEU A 654 10.24 43.96 -30.13
C LEU A 654 10.01 44.53 -28.72
N LYS A 655 10.13 43.69 -27.69
CA LYS A 655 9.97 44.09 -26.28
C LYS A 655 11.01 45.13 -25.86
N GLU A 656 12.26 44.98 -26.28
CA GLU A 656 13.31 45.98 -26.02
C GLU A 656 13.00 47.33 -26.68
N ILE A 657 12.51 47.31 -27.92
CA ILE A 657 12.10 48.51 -28.66
C ILE A 657 10.92 49.18 -27.97
N LEU A 658 9.89 48.41 -27.59
CA LEU A 658 8.67 48.93 -26.98
C LEU A 658 8.88 49.48 -25.57
N LYS A 659 9.80 48.92 -24.77
CA LYS A 659 10.13 49.40 -23.41
C LYS A 659 10.61 50.86 -23.38
N VAL A 660 11.27 51.35 -24.43
CA VAL A 660 11.76 52.74 -24.47
C VAL A 660 10.63 53.76 -24.60
N TYR A 661 9.44 53.33 -24.96
CA TYR A 661 8.27 54.19 -25.03
C TYR A 661 7.51 54.36 -23.69
N ASP A 662 7.87 53.59 -22.65
CA ASP A 662 7.12 53.47 -21.38
C ASP A 662 7.62 54.43 -20.27
N ASP A 663 8.72 55.17 -20.49
CA ASP A 663 9.32 56.02 -19.46
C ASP A 663 8.58 57.38 -19.28
N LYS A 664 7.91 57.54 -18.12
CA LYS A 664 7.63 58.70 -17.23
C LYS A 664 7.40 60.15 -17.76
N TYR A 665 7.57 60.46 -19.04
CA TYR A 665 7.52 61.83 -19.60
C TYR A 665 6.34 62.05 -20.57
N GLU A 666 5.26 61.30 -20.38
CA GLU A 666 4.08 61.25 -21.26
C GLU A 666 3.38 62.61 -21.46
N SER A 667 3.37 63.49 -20.46
CA SER A 667 2.65 64.78 -20.52
C SER A 667 3.33 65.83 -21.38
N ASP A 668 4.66 65.94 -21.29
CA ASP A 668 5.43 66.95 -22.01
C ASP A 668 5.55 66.56 -23.49
N TYR A 669 5.64 65.25 -23.73
CA TYR A 669 5.62 64.63 -25.04
C TYR A 669 4.29 64.84 -25.81
N LYS A 670 3.13 64.62 -25.17
CA LYS A 670 1.80 64.84 -25.78
C LYS A 670 1.57 66.31 -26.16
N LYS A 671 2.14 67.25 -25.40
CA LYS A 671 2.04 68.69 -25.67
C LYS A 671 2.81 69.10 -26.93
N VAL A 672 4.07 68.67 -27.05
CA VAL A 672 4.91 68.94 -28.22
C VAL A 672 4.37 68.25 -29.48
N LEU A 673 3.86 67.03 -29.34
CA LEU A 673 3.28 66.27 -30.45
C LEU A 673 1.97 66.88 -30.97
N ASN A 674 1.08 67.34 -30.07
CA ASN A 674 -0.16 68.03 -30.45
C ASN A 674 0.10 69.36 -31.18
N GLU A 675 1.17 70.07 -30.87
CA GLU A 675 1.54 71.30 -31.59
C GLU A 675 2.11 71.00 -32.99
N LEU A 676 2.90 69.93 -33.13
CA LEU A 676 3.47 69.49 -34.41
C LEU A 676 2.43 68.84 -35.36
N GLU A 677 1.45 68.13 -34.80
CA GLU A 677 0.43 67.41 -35.57
C GLU A 677 -0.60 68.35 -36.21
N ASN A 678 -0.91 69.48 -35.58
CA ASN A 678 -1.93 70.42 -36.06
C ASN A 678 -1.45 71.40 -37.16
N ASN A 679 -0.15 71.52 -37.42
CA ASN A 679 0.39 72.51 -38.37
C ASN A 679 1.61 71.97 -39.15
N THR A 680 1.38 70.95 -39.98
CA THR A 680 2.43 70.18 -40.67
C THR A 680 3.18 70.95 -41.77
N SER A 681 2.79 72.18 -42.10
CA SER A 681 3.29 72.91 -43.28
C SER A 681 4.38 73.95 -43.01
N ASN A 682 4.77 74.22 -41.77
CA ASN A 682 5.90 75.13 -41.50
C ASN A 682 6.58 74.88 -40.14
N LEU A 683 7.39 73.83 -40.08
CA LEU A 683 8.10 73.37 -38.87
C LEU A 683 9.02 74.44 -38.25
N LYS A 684 9.55 75.34 -39.09
CA LYS A 684 10.46 76.45 -38.72
C LYS A 684 9.84 77.47 -37.77
N ASN A 685 8.65 77.99 -38.13
CA ASN A 685 7.96 79.01 -37.34
C ASN A 685 7.50 78.47 -35.98
N ILE A 686 7.23 77.17 -35.89
CA ILE A 686 6.78 76.50 -34.66
C ILE A 686 7.93 76.38 -33.65
N ILE A 687 9.13 76.00 -34.12
CA ILE A 687 10.32 75.91 -33.26
C ILE A 687 10.71 77.32 -32.76
N GLU A 688 10.63 78.35 -33.61
CA GLU A 688 10.81 79.75 -33.22
C GLU A 688 9.77 80.23 -32.19
N GLU A 689 8.50 79.82 -32.32
CA GLU A 689 7.44 80.23 -31.39
C GLU A 689 7.56 79.54 -30.02
N ILE A 690 7.97 78.27 -29.99
CA ILE A 690 8.24 77.50 -28.76
C ILE A 690 9.48 78.03 -28.03
N ASP A 691 10.55 78.35 -28.76
CA ASP A 691 11.81 78.88 -28.20
C ASP A 691 11.65 80.32 -27.69
N ASN A 692 10.71 81.09 -28.24
CA ASN A 692 10.38 82.45 -27.79
C ASN A 692 9.37 82.51 -26.63
N LYS A 693 8.50 81.50 -26.45
CA LYS A 693 7.48 81.46 -25.36
C LYS A 693 8.02 80.87 -24.04
N ASN A 694 9.07 80.06 -24.06
CA ASN A 694 9.62 79.41 -22.88
C ASN A 694 11.03 79.95 -22.54
N ASN A 695 11.17 80.62 -21.39
CA ASN A 695 12.48 81.03 -20.85
C ASN A 695 13.40 79.85 -20.45
N ASN A 696 12.99 78.60 -20.67
CA ASN A 696 13.79 77.38 -20.52
C ASN A 696 13.82 76.63 -21.87
N SER A 697 14.92 76.79 -22.61
CA SER A 697 15.22 76.27 -23.96
C SER A 697 15.44 74.75 -24.05
N VAL A 698 14.69 73.96 -23.27
CA VAL A 698 14.87 72.51 -23.18
C VAL A 698 14.48 71.82 -24.50
N VAL A 699 13.40 72.29 -25.15
CA VAL A 699 12.82 71.63 -26.33
C VAL A 699 13.66 71.83 -27.60
N SER A 700 14.24 73.01 -27.79
CA SER A 700 15.01 73.36 -28.99
C SER A 700 16.38 72.66 -29.00
N VAL A 701 17.11 72.61 -27.86
CA VAL A 701 18.40 71.89 -27.72
C VAL A 701 18.25 70.41 -27.94
N GLN A 702 17.18 69.82 -27.42
CA GLN A 702 16.84 68.42 -27.63
C GLN A 702 16.65 68.10 -29.11
N LEU A 703 16.00 69.00 -29.86
CA LEU A 703 15.72 68.81 -31.28
C LEU A 703 16.98 68.91 -32.16
N ASN A 704 17.94 69.76 -31.81
CA ASN A 704 19.14 70.00 -32.61
C ASN A 704 20.24 68.95 -32.39
N GLN A 705 20.31 68.38 -31.19
CA GLN A 705 21.19 67.24 -30.92
C GLN A 705 20.71 65.96 -31.63
N ILE A 706 19.41 65.80 -31.85
CA ILE A 706 18.82 64.72 -32.66
C ILE A 706 19.27 64.79 -34.13
N LEU A 707 19.46 65.99 -34.68
CA LEU A 707 19.82 66.17 -36.10
C LEU A 707 21.31 65.99 -36.43
N LYS A 708 22.22 66.13 -35.45
CA LYS A 708 23.68 66.05 -35.66
C LYS A 708 24.25 64.61 -35.67
N LEU A 709 23.43 63.58 -35.55
CA LEU A 709 23.90 62.19 -35.32
C LEU A 709 23.81 61.33 -36.60
N ASN A 710 24.84 60.50 -36.83
CA ASN A 710 24.86 59.55 -37.94
C ASN A 710 23.96 58.34 -37.63
N PHE A 711 22.79 58.29 -38.26
CA PHE A 711 21.74 57.26 -38.09
C PHE A 711 22.05 55.88 -38.72
N ILE A 712 23.32 55.46 -38.76
CA ILE A 712 23.74 54.25 -39.49
C ILE A 712 23.67 52.98 -38.60
N GLN A 713 23.59 53.09 -37.26
CA GLN A 713 23.42 51.93 -36.37
C GLN A 713 22.29 52.16 -35.35
N GLY A 714 21.17 51.46 -35.55
CA GLY A 714 19.90 51.66 -34.82
C GLY A 714 19.90 51.32 -33.31
N ILE A 715 20.96 50.70 -32.77
CA ILE A 715 21.10 50.45 -31.33
C ILE A 715 21.39 51.76 -30.57
N ASP A 716 21.99 52.75 -31.23
CA ASP A 716 22.30 54.02 -30.60
C ASP A 716 21.04 54.86 -30.36
N ILE A 717 20.02 54.84 -31.24
CA ILE A 717 18.81 55.67 -31.14
C ILE A 717 18.07 55.49 -29.80
N LEU A 718 17.98 54.25 -29.30
CA LEU A 718 17.30 53.89 -28.05
C LEU A 718 18.09 54.32 -26.79
N CYS A 719 19.42 54.14 -26.79
CA CYS A 719 20.31 54.61 -25.72
C CYS A 719 20.43 56.13 -25.68
N ILE A 720 20.30 56.77 -26.85
CA ILE A 720 20.30 58.21 -27.11
C ILE A 720 19.09 58.85 -26.41
N ILE A 721 17.86 58.41 -26.68
CA ILE A 721 16.63 58.96 -26.05
C ILE A 721 16.75 58.98 -24.52
N LYS A 722 17.36 57.95 -23.92
CA LYS A 722 17.56 57.84 -22.46
C LYS A 722 18.57 58.85 -21.88
N ARG A 723 19.51 59.35 -22.69
CA ARG A 723 20.63 60.22 -22.28
C ARG A 723 20.39 61.71 -22.51
N PHE A 724 19.40 62.09 -23.34
CA PHE A 724 19.16 63.48 -23.78
C PHE A 724 18.36 64.37 -22.81
N PHE A 725 17.84 63.83 -21.70
CA PHE A 725 16.91 64.56 -20.81
C PHE A 725 17.54 65.23 -19.58
N SER A 726 18.83 65.62 -19.63
CA SER A 726 19.53 66.09 -18.41
C SER A 726 20.24 67.45 -18.48
N ILE A 727 20.19 68.20 -19.59
CA ILE A 727 20.90 69.50 -19.66
C ILE A 727 20.07 70.56 -20.39
N SER A 728 19.98 71.76 -19.81
CA SER A 728 19.35 72.95 -20.40
C SER A 728 20.42 73.96 -20.85
N GLU A 729 20.49 74.26 -22.15
CA GLU A 729 21.18 75.44 -22.67
C GLU A 729 20.46 75.94 -23.92
N LYS A 730 20.82 77.09 -24.53
CA LYS A 730 20.06 77.73 -25.63
C LYS A 730 20.71 77.48 -27.00
N LEU A 731 19.93 77.34 -28.08
CA LEU A 731 20.43 77.06 -29.44
C LEU A 731 21.26 78.21 -30.02
N SER A 732 22.31 77.88 -30.80
CA SER A 732 23.00 78.85 -31.64
C SER A 732 22.33 79.03 -33.02
N PRO A 733 22.53 80.16 -33.73
CA PRO A 733 21.95 80.40 -35.06
C PRO A 733 22.34 79.37 -36.13
N GLU A 734 23.55 78.80 -36.05
CA GLU A 734 24.03 77.74 -36.95
C GLU A 734 23.28 76.40 -36.73
N GLN A 735 22.78 76.20 -35.52
CA GLN A 735 22.01 75.02 -35.14
C GLN A 735 20.57 75.09 -35.67
N MET A 736 19.99 76.29 -35.75
CA MET A 736 18.68 76.51 -36.38
C MET A 736 18.69 76.23 -37.89
N ALA A 737 19.79 76.51 -38.59
CA ALA A 737 19.90 76.26 -40.04
C ALA A 737 19.88 74.76 -40.43
N LEU A 738 20.20 73.86 -39.49
CA LEU A 738 20.19 72.41 -39.69
C LEU A 738 18.77 71.82 -39.84
N PHE A 739 17.75 72.52 -39.33
CA PHE A 739 16.33 72.17 -39.48
C PHE A 739 15.73 72.50 -40.85
N ASP A 740 16.41 73.35 -41.64
CA ASP A 740 15.96 73.73 -42.98
C ASP A 740 16.36 72.69 -44.05
N GLN A 741 17.23 71.72 -43.72
CA GLN A 741 17.61 70.65 -44.64
C GLN A 741 16.49 69.63 -44.83
N LYS A 742 16.17 69.29 -46.09
CA LYS A 742 15.13 68.33 -46.45
C LYS A 742 15.31 66.95 -45.78
N ASP A 743 16.55 66.49 -45.68
CA ASP A 743 16.91 65.24 -45.01
C ASP A 743 16.60 65.26 -43.50
N SER A 744 16.87 66.38 -42.82
CA SER A 744 16.49 66.62 -41.42
C SER A 744 14.97 66.61 -41.24
N GLN A 745 14.22 67.24 -42.15
CA GLN A 745 12.76 67.26 -42.10
C GLN A 745 12.13 65.88 -42.35
N ASP A 746 12.67 65.10 -43.29
CA ASP A 746 12.19 63.75 -43.59
C ASP A 746 12.53 62.76 -42.45
N LYS A 747 13.69 62.94 -41.79
CA LYS A 747 14.03 62.23 -40.54
C LYS A 747 13.08 62.58 -39.39
N LEU A 748 12.73 63.86 -39.23
CA LEU A 748 11.83 64.31 -38.18
C LEU A 748 10.39 63.83 -38.41
N LYS A 749 9.94 63.76 -39.67
CA LYS A 749 8.68 63.10 -40.06
C LYS A 749 8.68 61.60 -39.73
N SER A 750 9.80 60.91 -39.93
CA SER A 750 9.94 59.48 -39.62
C SER A 750 9.87 59.23 -38.12
N VAL A 751 10.50 60.08 -37.31
CA VAL A 751 10.35 60.09 -35.85
C VAL A 751 8.89 60.36 -35.46
N LEU A 752 8.25 61.40 -36.02
CA LEU A 752 6.85 61.73 -35.75
C LEU A 752 5.87 60.59 -36.14
N ALA A 753 6.15 59.87 -37.23
CA ALA A 753 5.39 58.71 -37.65
C ALA A 753 5.53 57.54 -36.65
N LEU A 754 6.75 57.21 -36.22
CA LEU A 754 7.02 56.22 -35.17
C LEU A 754 6.25 56.54 -33.87
N LEU A 755 6.19 57.83 -33.55
CA LEU A 755 5.52 58.38 -32.38
C LEU A 755 3.99 58.34 -32.46
N LYS A 756 3.39 58.48 -33.65
CA LYS A 756 1.95 58.24 -33.87
C LYS A 756 1.59 56.77 -33.73
N PHE A 757 2.44 55.88 -34.25
CA PHE A 757 2.26 54.43 -34.14
C PHE A 757 2.44 53.89 -32.72
N LYS A 758 3.10 54.62 -31.81
CA LYS A 758 3.18 54.29 -30.38
C LYS A 758 1.81 53.94 -29.78
N SER A 759 0.79 54.76 -30.06
CA SER A 759 -0.58 54.54 -29.58
C SER A 759 -1.18 53.19 -30.03
N SER A 760 -0.77 52.72 -31.21
CA SER A 760 -1.22 51.43 -31.77
C SER A 760 -0.53 50.23 -31.12
N PHE A 761 0.61 50.44 -30.43
CA PHE A 761 1.45 49.37 -29.87
C PHE A 761 1.57 49.41 -28.33
N GLU A 762 1.02 50.44 -27.67
CA GLU A 762 1.05 50.65 -26.22
C GLU A 762 0.42 49.47 -25.43
N GLY A 763 -0.64 48.84 -25.97
CA GLY A 763 -1.23 47.62 -25.40
C GLY A 763 -0.43 46.34 -25.65
N ILE A 764 0.40 46.30 -26.71
CA ILE A 764 1.10 45.09 -27.14
C ILE A 764 2.20 44.71 -26.16
N LEU A 765 2.93 45.69 -25.59
CA LEU A 765 3.96 45.40 -24.59
C LEU A 765 3.38 44.74 -23.33
N LYS A 766 2.21 45.21 -22.87
CA LYS A 766 1.48 44.62 -21.74
C LYS A 766 1.07 43.18 -22.05
N ILE A 767 0.54 42.94 -23.25
CA ILE A 767 0.12 41.60 -23.72
C ILE A 767 1.32 40.65 -23.87
N ILE A 768 2.44 41.11 -24.43
CA ILE A 768 3.70 40.34 -24.55
C ILE A 768 4.17 39.87 -23.18
N ASN A 769 4.20 40.77 -22.19
CA ASN A 769 4.60 40.46 -20.82
C ASN A 769 3.61 39.50 -20.14
N GLN A 770 2.30 39.66 -20.35
CA GLN A 770 1.27 38.75 -19.82
C GLN A 770 1.38 37.33 -20.41
N ASP A 771 1.61 37.21 -21.72
CA ASP A 771 1.83 35.92 -22.36
C ASP A 771 3.09 35.23 -21.83
N GLU A 772 4.18 35.96 -21.63
CA GLU A 772 5.42 35.42 -21.06
C GLU A 772 5.23 34.94 -19.62
N ILE A 773 4.48 35.69 -18.80
CA ILE A 773 4.12 35.26 -17.44
C ILE A 773 3.26 33.99 -17.50
N THR A 774 2.29 33.93 -18.40
CA THR A 774 1.40 32.77 -18.60
C THR A 774 2.21 31.53 -19.01
N GLU A 775 3.10 31.68 -19.99
CA GLU A 775 4.00 30.62 -20.47
C GLU A 775 4.90 30.10 -19.36
N ASN A 776 5.59 30.99 -18.64
CA ASN A 776 6.48 30.62 -17.53
C ASN A 776 5.72 29.95 -16.38
N THR A 777 4.47 30.35 -16.14
CA THR A 777 3.58 29.76 -15.14
C THR A 777 3.18 28.33 -15.51
N ILE A 778 2.73 28.13 -16.76
CA ILE A 778 2.38 26.80 -17.28
C ILE A 778 3.62 25.89 -17.30
N LYS A 779 4.78 26.42 -17.68
CA LYS A 779 6.04 25.67 -17.69
C LYS A 779 6.45 25.20 -16.30
N SER A 780 6.39 26.09 -15.32
CA SER A 780 6.76 25.79 -13.93
C SER A 780 5.81 24.77 -13.29
N THR A 781 4.50 24.94 -13.48
CA THR A 781 3.49 23.98 -12.99
C THR A 781 3.55 22.64 -13.75
N GLY A 782 3.90 22.67 -15.03
CA GLY A 782 4.12 21.50 -15.88
C GLY A 782 5.26 20.59 -15.41
N VAL A 783 6.33 21.14 -14.81
CA VAL A 783 7.39 20.33 -14.18
C VAL A 783 6.83 19.46 -13.05
N LEU A 784 6.03 20.05 -12.15
CA LEU A 784 5.44 19.32 -11.02
C LEU A 784 4.44 18.25 -11.52
N TYR A 785 3.62 18.61 -12.51
CA TYR A 785 2.71 17.67 -13.17
C TYR A 785 3.47 16.48 -13.77
N GLY A 786 4.56 16.73 -14.49
CA GLY A 786 5.40 15.70 -15.09
C GLY A 786 5.97 14.72 -14.05
N ILE A 787 6.44 15.22 -12.90
CA ILE A 787 6.93 14.39 -11.79
C ILE A 787 5.81 13.48 -11.25
N ILE A 788 4.62 14.04 -11.00
CA ILE A 788 3.47 13.28 -10.49
C ILE A 788 3.04 12.19 -11.48
N LEU A 789 2.97 12.52 -12.77
CA LEU A 789 2.59 11.57 -13.80
C LEU A 789 3.64 10.45 -13.95
N LEU A 790 4.94 10.77 -13.85
CA LEU A 790 6.03 9.78 -13.81
C LEU A 790 5.88 8.80 -12.65
N LEU A 791 5.50 9.27 -11.45
CA LEU A 791 5.22 8.39 -10.31
C LEU A 791 3.98 7.49 -10.55
N CYS A 792 2.97 8.01 -11.25
CA CYS A 792 1.81 7.22 -11.66
C CYS A 792 2.19 6.16 -12.70
N ILE A 793 3.00 6.52 -13.71
CA ILE A 793 3.51 5.59 -14.73
C ILE A 793 4.42 4.52 -14.10
N PHE A 794 5.30 4.90 -13.18
CA PHE A 794 6.11 3.94 -12.42
C PHE A 794 5.21 2.95 -11.66
N SER A 795 4.14 3.44 -11.04
CA SER A 795 3.15 2.59 -10.38
C SER A 795 2.46 1.65 -11.36
N LEU A 796 2.06 2.16 -12.52
CA LEU A 796 1.45 1.38 -13.61
C LEU A 796 2.40 0.29 -14.11
N GLN A 797 3.67 0.62 -14.34
CA GLN A 797 4.70 -0.33 -14.78
C GLN A 797 4.91 -1.44 -13.75
N LYS A 798 4.95 -1.09 -12.46
CA LYS A 798 5.11 -2.06 -11.38
C LYS A 798 3.89 -2.97 -11.25
N THR A 799 2.68 -2.46 -11.47
CA THR A 799 1.46 -3.27 -11.53
C THR A 799 1.44 -4.15 -12.77
N ALA A 800 1.78 -3.63 -13.94
CA ALA A 800 1.80 -4.38 -15.20
C ALA A 800 2.82 -5.52 -15.15
N ARG A 801 4.01 -5.32 -14.57
CA ARG A 801 4.99 -6.40 -14.34
C ARG A 801 4.47 -7.50 -13.42
N LYS A 802 3.63 -7.16 -12.44
CA LYS A 802 3.06 -8.11 -11.47
C LYS A 802 1.80 -8.82 -11.99
N ASN A 803 1.06 -8.17 -12.88
CA ASN A 803 -0.15 -8.70 -13.52
C ASN A 803 0.14 -9.34 -14.88
N SER A 804 1.39 -9.22 -15.37
CA SER A 804 1.88 -9.90 -16.57
C SER A 804 1.86 -11.40 -16.30
N ILE A 805 0.96 -12.09 -17.01
CA ILE A 805 0.88 -13.55 -17.15
C ILE A 805 2.17 -14.14 -17.77
N VAL A 806 3.09 -13.29 -18.25
CA VAL A 806 4.40 -13.74 -18.75
C VAL A 806 5.33 -13.97 -17.56
N PRO A 807 5.74 -15.22 -17.28
CA PRO A 807 6.76 -15.50 -16.29
C PRO A 807 8.06 -14.81 -16.72
N SER A 808 8.78 -14.22 -15.76
CA SER A 808 10.18 -13.87 -15.95
C SER A 808 11.04 -15.11 -16.15
#